data_AF-A0A925KAC3-F1
#
_entry.id   AF-A0A925KAC3-F1
#
_cell.length_a   1.000
_cell.length_b   1.000
_cell.length_c   1.000
_cell.angle_alpha   90.00
_cell.angle_beta   90.00
_cell.angle_gamma   90.00
#
_symmetry.space_group_name_H-M   'P 1'
#
loop_
_entity.id
_entity.type
_entity.pdbx_description
1 polymer ?
#
loop_
_entity_poly.entity_id
_entity_poly.type
_entity_poly.pdbx_seq_one_letter_code
_entity_poly.pdbx_strand_id
1 'polypeptide(L)'
;MNAPLPLAQADTATVHEGAARLREIPYNYTSFSDREIVIRLLGARAWELLNQLRGERRTGRSARMLYEVLGDIWVVQRNPYLEDDLLDNPKRRQMLIEALHHRLGEVSKRRSPAEDAQRDALVGELLEAASAAVERFSAHFRAVWDLRKAARRTLGRRTAHDNLKFDGLSRVSHVTDATDWRVEYPFVVLTPDTEAEMAGLVAGCIELGLTIIPRGGGTGYTGGAVPLTWRSAVINTEKLEAMGEVEWVDLPGVAHKVPTIFSEAGVVTQRVADAAERAGHVFAVDPTSAEASCIGGNVAMNAGGKKAVLWGTALDNLASWRMVTPEAKWLEVVRLNHNLGKIHDLPVASFELRHFDASGRVLERTERLDIPGSTFRKEGLGKDVTDKFLAGLPGIQKEGCDGLITSARWIVHRMPAHVRTVCMEFFGNAKDAVPSIVEIRDYLFSRTDVKLAGLEHLDDRYLKAVGYTTKSKRTLAQPGSGGSGLPKMVLLADIVGDDADAVARATSEVVRIANSRHGEGFVAVSADARKKFWLDRKRTAAIARHTNAFKINEDVVIPLPRMGEYTEGIERINIELSLRNKLELVDALLALFRRGNLPLGKGDDAGEIPSAELLEDRVLQALVLLAEVRGLWQFWLTNLDAVQPDTHGLPGETLFAQLQDWRLRASWKTQILKPLQSIFGGGAFEPILAECRRIHKEVLRGRVWAALHMHAGDGNVHTNLPVNSDNYAMLQTAHEAVARIMALARRLGGVISGEHGIGITKLEFLSDDELRSFADYKARIDPQGRFNKGKLLRGAAGDAHASDLSAAYTPSFGLMGHESLIMQRSEIGAISDSIKDCLRCGKCKPVCATHVPRANLLYSPRNKILATSLLIEAFLYEEQTRRGISVQHWEDFEDVADHCTVCHKCLAPCPVNIDFGEVTMNMRNLLRSMGKKSLRPGNALAMAFLNTTHPSTIKLMRAAMVGVGFKVQRFANEMLKLAARRQTRAPPATLGAAPLKEQVIHFINKKMPGGLPKKTARALLDIEDKNYVPIIRDPKTTSSETEAVFYFPGCGSERLFSQVGLATQAMLWHAGVQTVLPPGYLCCGYPQRGSGQFDKAEKII
;
A
#
# COMPACT_ATOMS: atom_id res chain seq x y z
N MET A 1 -49.63 4.54 -13.36
CA MET A 1 -50.40 5.47 -12.54
C MET A 1 -50.96 4.71 -11.37
N ASN A 2 -50.55 5.05 -10.15
CA ASN A 2 -51.33 5.01 -8.91
C ASN A 2 -50.45 5.64 -7.80
N ALA A 3 -51.10 6.48 -7.01
CA ALA A 3 -50.58 7.59 -6.20
C ALA A 3 -49.55 7.24 -5.11
N PRO A 4 -48.77 8.23 -4.62
CA PRO A 4 -47.83 8.08 -3.52
C PRO A 4 -48.59 7.93 -2.19
N LEU A 5 -48.24 6.93 -1.39
CA LEU A 5 -48.75 6.80 -0.02
C LEU A 5 -48.04 7.80 0.90
N PRO A 6 -48.74 8.39 1.89
CA PRO A 6 -48.17 9.39 2.79
C PRO A 6 -47.18 8.74 3.77
N LEU A 7 -46.07 9.43 4.01
CA LEU A 7 -45.13 9.15 5.10
C LEU A 7 -45.88 9.15 6.42
N ALA A 8 -46.11 7.98 7.00
CA ALA A 8 -46.45 7.87 8.41
C ALA A 8 -45.29 8.45 9.22
N GLN A 9 -45.60 9.44 10.06
CA GLN A 9 -44.73 9.90 11.14
C GLN A 9 -44.43 8.69 12.03
N ALA A 10 -43.32 8.01 11.76
CA ALA A 10 -42.76 7.05 12.70
C ALA A 10 -42.08 7.86 13.81
N ASP A 11 -42.54 7.60 15.04
CA ASP A 11 -42.05 8.19 16.28
C ASP A 11 -40.52 8.29 16.31
N THR A 12 -40.06 9.50 16.60
CA THR A 12 -38.66 9.85 16.90
C THR A 12 -38.20 9.33 18.26
N ALA A 13 -38.55 8.09 18.61
CA ALA A 13 -38.17 7.47 19.87
C ALA A 13 -37.11 6.37 19.65
N THR A 14 -35.96 6.57 20.29
CA THR A 14 -34.83 5.64 20.45
C THR A 14 -33.93 5.39 19.24
N VAL A 15 -33.30 6.47 18.76
CA VAL A 15 -31.92 6.35 18.26
C VAL A 15 -31.10 5.84 19.46
N HIS A 16 -30.45 4.68 19.34
CA HIS A 16 -29.51 4.19 20.34
C HIS A 16 -28.48 5.28 20.68
N GLU A 17 -28.65 5.95 21.83
CA GLU A 17 -27.68 6.91 22.44
C GLU A 17 -26.39 6.22 22.96
N GLY A 18 -26.12 4.98 22.56
CA GLY A 18 -25.04 4.16 23.13
C GLY A 18 -23.77 4.01 22.30
N ALA A 19 -23.77 4.39 21.01
CA ALA A 19 -22.52 4.41 20.25
C ALA A 19 -21.86 5.78 20.45
N ALA A 20 -20.97 5.89 21.43
CA ALA A 20 -20.15 7.09 21.61
C ALA A 20 -19.48 7.43 20.27
N ARG A 21 -19.79 8.61 19.70
CA ARG A 21 -19.04 9.13 18.56
C ARG A 21 -17.56 9.18 18.97
N LEU A 22 -16.72 8.44 18.26
CA LEU A 22 -15.26 8.41 18.51
C LEU A 22 -14.61 9.79 18.29
N ARG A 23 -15.23 10.65 17.46
CA ARG A 23 -14.77 11.99 17.07
C ARG A 23 -15.90 13.01 17.21
N GLU A 24 -15.60 14.24 17.62
CA GLU A 24 -16.58 15.33 17.68
C GLU A 24 -16.77 16.02 16.32
N ILE A 25 -15.69 16.08 15.50
CA ILE A 25 -15.77 16.55 14.12
C ILE A 25 -16.37 15.43 13.24
N PRO A 26 -17.53 15.66 12.60
CA PRO A 26 -18.17 14.64 11.76
C PRO A 26 -17.35 14.38 10.50
N TYR A 27 -17.56 13.20 9.91
CA TYR A 27 -16.90 12.76 8.67
C TYR A 27 -15.36 12.71 8.79
N ASN A 28 -14.81 12.62 10.00
CA ASN A 28 -13.38 12.45 10.22
C ASN A 28 -13.00 10.97 10.17
N TYR A 29 -12.83 10.44 8.96
CA TYR A 29 -12.38 9.06 8.72
C TYR A 29 -10.86 8.98 8.53
N THR A 30 -10.10 9.72 9.33
CA THR A 30 -8.63 9.81 9.19
C THR A 30 -7.90 9.54 10.50
N SER A 31 -6.58 9.35 10.41
CA SER A 31 -5.70 9.23 11.56
C SER A 31 -5.63 10.50 12.41
N PHE A 32 -6.02 11.65 11.87
CA PHE A 32 -6.11 12.90 12.63
C PHE A 32 -7.20 12.86 13.69
N SER A 33 -6.87 13.40 14.86
CA SER A 33 -7.87 13.74 15.85
C SER A 33 -8.51 15.09 15.54
N ASP A 34 -9.53 15.46 16.33
CA ASP A 34 -10.17 16.76 16.20
C ASP A 34 -9.18 17.91 16.41
N ARG A 35 -8.12 17.68 17.21
CA ARG A 35 -7.03 18.62 17.44
C ARG A 35 -6.31 18.98 16.15
N GLU A 36 -5.84 17.99 15.39
CA GLU A 36 -5.04 18.24 14.18
C GLU A 36 -5.87 18.96 13.11
N ILE A 37 -7.17 18.64 12.99
CA ILE A 37 -8.07 19.32 12.05
C ILE A 37 -8.30 20.78 12.47
N VAL A 38 -8.56 21.04 13.76
CA VAL A 38 -8.71 22.43 14.26
C VAL A 38 -7.44 23.23 14.00
N ILE A 39 -6.28 22.68 14.35
CA ILE A 39 -5.00 23.38 14.15
C ILE A 39 -4.76 23.68 12.68
N ARG A 40 -5.05 22.72 11.79
CA ARG A 40 -4.87 22.88 10.35
C ARG A 40 -5.79 23.93 9.73
N LEU A 41 -7.05 24.00 10.18
CA LEU A 41 -8.06 24.90 9.58
C LEU A 41 -8.08 26.30 10.24
N LEU A 42 -7.89 26.35 11.56
CA LEU A 42 -8.08 27.55 12.39
C LEU A 42 -6.80 28.03 13.11
N GLY A 43 -5.77 27.19 13.20
CA GLY A 43 -4.52 27.50 13.92
C GLY A 43 -4.47 26.98 15.36
N ALA A 44 -3.26 26.95 15.94
CA ALA A 44 -3.02 26.43 17.30
C ALA A 44 -3.80 27.18 18.39
N ARG A 45 -3.91 28.51 18.26
CA ARG A 45 -4.66 29.37 19.17
C ARG A 45 -6.12 28.95 19.29
N ALA A 46 -6.77 28.59 18.19
CA ALA A 46 -8.17 28.16 18.20
C ALA A 46 -8.38 26.86 19.01
N TRP A 47 -7.40 25.95 19.01
CA TRP A 47 -7.48 24.74 19.82
C TRP A 47 -7.38 25.03 21.33
N GLU A 48 -6.50 25.96 21.72
CA GLU A 48 -6.38 26.42 23.11
C GLU A 48 -7.69 27.04 23.60
N LEU A 49 -8.28 27.94 22.80
CA LEU A 49 -9.56 28.57 23.09
C LEU A 49 -10.69 27.53 23.25
N LEU A 50 -10.75 26.53 22.37
CA LEU A 50 -11.74 25.46 22.47
C LEU A 50 -11.58 24.65 23.76
N ASN A 51 -10.35 24.34 24.18
CA ASN A 51 -10.12 23.63 25.44
C ASN A 51 -10.51 24.46 26.66
N GLN A 52 -10.21 25.76 26.65
CA GLN A 52 -10.64 26.68 27.71
C GLN A 52 -12.17 26.70 27.84
N LEU A 53 -12.87 26.87 26.71
CA LEU A 53 -14.34 26.91 26.65
C LEU A 53 -15.00 25.55 26.99
N ARG A 54 -14.34 24.42 26.74
CA ARG A 54 -14.83 23.08 27.15
C ARG A 54 -14.84 22.92 28.67
N GLY A 55 -13.87 23.52 29.37
CA GLY A 55 -13.76 23.47 30.83
C GLY A 55 -14.99 24.05 31.55
N GLU A 56 -15.70 24.97 30.91
CA GLU A 56 -16.82 25.73 31.48
C GLU A 56 -18.20 25.01 31.41
N ARG A 57 -18.28 23.81 30.78
CA ARG A 57 -19.49 22.95 30.66
C ARG A 57 -20.78 23.61 30.09
N ARG A 58 -20.70 24.78 29.43
CA ARG A 58 -21.85 25.52 28.84
C ARG A 58 -21.94 25.47 27.30
N THR A 59 -21.13 24.66 26.60
CA THR A 59 -20.76 24.91 25.19
C THR A 59 -21.28 23.91 24.14
N GLY A 60 -22.04 22.88 24.52
CA GLY A 60 -22.33 21.72 23.66
C GLY A 60 -22.92 22.03 22.27
N ARG A 61 -23.96 22.87 22.18
CA ARG A 61 -24.66 23.13 20.90
C ARG A 61 -23.87 24.02 19.94
N SER A 62 -23.18 25.03 20.44
CA SER A 62 -22.35 25.93 19.61
C SER A 62 -21.07 25.24 19.14
N ALA A 63 -20.44 24.45 20.01
CA ALA A 63 -19.28 23.63 19.65
C ALA A 63 -19.63 22.62 18.54
N ARG A 64 -20.78 21.94 18.65
CA ARG A 64 -21.26 21.02 17.61
C ARG A 64 -21.41 21.70 16.24
N MET A 65 -22.01 22.90 16.19
CA MET A 65 -22.19 23.62 14.92
C MET A 65 -20.84 24.05 14.32
N LEU A 66 -19.88 24.46 15.15
CA LEU A 66 -18.51 24.74 14.70
C LEU A 66 -17.83 23.48 14.15
N TYR A 67 -17.92 22.35 14.86
CA TYR A 67 -17.35 21.08 14.37
C TYR A 67 -18.00 20.59 13.08
N GLU A 68 -19.30 20.80 12.89
CA GLU A 68 -19.97 20.53 11.61
C GLU A 68 -19.38 21.40 10.48
N VAL A 69 -19.12 22.70 10.73
CA VAL A 69 -18.44 23.59 9.76
C VAL A 69 -17.04 23.08 9.41
N LEU A 70 -16.25 22.70 10.43
CA LEU A 70 -14.90 22.18 10.21
C LEU A 70 -14.90 20.83 9.49
N GLY A 71 -15.85 19.95 9.82
CA GLY A 71 -16.02 18.65 9.17
C GLY A 71 -16.37 18.79 7.69
N ASP A 72 -17.28 19.71 7.35
CA ASP A 72 -17.64 20.03 5.97
C ASP A 72 -16.44 20.55 5.16
N ILE A 73 -15.66 21.49 5.71
CA ILE A 73 -14.45 22.00 5.05
C ILE A 73 -13.42 20.87 4.87
N TRP A 74 -13.16 20.12 5.95
CA TRP A 74 -12.13 19.08 5.97
C TRP A 74 -12.40 17.98 4.95
N VAL A 75 -13.61 17.42 4.92
CA VAL A 75 -13.96 16.31 4.03
C VAL A 75 -13.95 16.72 2.56
N VAL A 76 -14.40 17.93 2.22
CA VAL A 76 -14.40 18.43 0.84
C VAL A 76 -12.97 18.71 0.35
N GLN A 77 -12.12 19.34 1.15
CA GLN A 77 -10.74 19.63 0.76
C GLN A 77 -9.90 18.37 0.50
N ARG A 78 -10.21 17.28 1.21
CA ARG A 78 -9.46 16.01 1.13
C ARG A 78 -10.10 14.94 0.26
N ASN A 79 -11.22 15.24 -0.40
CA ASN A 79 -11.90 14.31 -1.29
C ASN A 79 -12.13 15.00 -2.65
N PRO A 80 -11.30 14.71 -3.66
CA PRO A 80 -11.38 15.40 -4.94
C PRO A 80 -12.68 15.13 -5.69
N TYR A 81 -13.39 14.03 -5.42
CA TYR A 81 -14.71 13.78 -6.00
C TYR A 81 -15.75 14.79 -5.49
N LEU A 82 -15.75 15.08 -4.18
CA LEU A 82 -16.60 16.11 -3.58
C LEU A 82 -16.24 17.51 -4.09
N GLU A 83 -14.95 17.82 -4.17
CA GLU A 83 -14.48 19.11 -4.67
C GLU A 83 -14.87 19.33 -6.14
N ASP A 84 -14.68 18.32 -6.99
CA ASP A 84 -15.03 18.37 -8.41
C ASP A 84 -16.54 18.51 -8.61
N ASP A 85 -17.37 17.76 -7.85
CA ASP A 85 -18.83 17.92 -7.88
C ASP A 85 -19.25 19.37 -7.56
N LEU A 86 -18.64 20.00 -6.56
CA LEU A 86 -18.95 21.37 -6.15
C LEU A 86 -18.37 22.44 -7.11
N LEU A 87 -17.28 22.13 -7.82
CA LEU A 87 -16.77 22.98 -8.90
C LEU A 87 -17.74 23.00 -10.07
N ASP A 88 -18.22 21.82 -10.49
CA ASP A 88 -19.07 21.63 -11.66
C ASP A 88 -20.55 21.97 -11.38
N ASN A 89 -20.98 21.97 -10.11
CA ASN A 89 -22.34 22.31 -9.70
C ASN A 89 -22.40 23.56 -8.79
N PRO A 90 -22.44 24.78 -9.38
CA PRO A 90 -22.49 26.04 -8.62
C PRO A 90 -23.63 26.14 -7.60
N LYS A 91 -24.79 25.53 -7.89
CA LYS A 91 -25.94 25.50 -6.97
C LYS A 91 -25.66 24.70 -5.70
N ARG A 92 -25.08 23.49 -5.84
CA ARG A 92 -24.70 22.63 -4.70
C ARG A 92 -23.62 23.31 -3.85
N ARG A 93 -22.65 23.96 -4.50
CA ARG A 93 -21.64 24.78 -3.83
C ARG A 93 -22.26 25.93 -3.04
N GLN A 94 -23.16 26.70 -3.65
CA GLN A 94 -23.82 27.81 -2.98
C GLN A 94 -24.59 27.35 -1.73
N MET A 95 -25.34 26.25 -1.84
CA MET A 95 -26.06 25.66 -0.69
C MET A 95 -25.12 25.25 0.45
N LEU A 96 -23.94 24.69 0.14
CA LEU A 96 -22.94 24.38 1.16
C LEU A 96 -22.45 25.65 1.85
N ILE A 97 -21.99 26.64 1.08
CA ILE A 97 -21.43 27.87 1.63
C ILE A 97 -22.46 28.63 2.49
N GLU A 98 -23.71 28.73 2.04
CA GLU A 98 -24.80 29.32 2.81
C GLU A 98 -25.06 28.57 4.12
N ALA A 99 -25.02 27.23 4.10
CA ALA A 99 -25.17 26.42 5.31
C ALA A 99 -24.03 26.65 6.31
N LEU A 100 -22.78 26.81 5.83
CA LEU A 100 -21.63 27.12 6.70
C LEU A 100 -21.80 28.49 7.36
N HIS A 101 -22.12 29.54 6.59
CA HIS A 101 -22.38 30.87 7.15
C HIS A 101 -23.58 30.89 8.11
N HIS A 102 -24.65 30.15 7.79
CA HIS A 102 -25.81 30.03 8.66
C HIS A 102 -25.43 29.44 10.02
N ARG A 103 -24.65 28.35 10.05
CA ARG A 103 -24.18 27.73 11.31
C ARG A 103 -23.33 28.70 12.14
N LEU A 104 -22.40 29.42 11.51
CA LEU A 104 -21.58 30.42 12.20
C LEU A 104 -22.42 31.59 12.72
N GLY A 105 -23.42 32.05 11.94
CA GLY A 105 -24.38 33.06 12.37
C GLY A 105 -25.21 32.62 13.58
N GLU A 106 -25.65 31.36 13.64
CA GLU A 106 -26.35 30.79 14.80
C GLU A 106 -25.45 30.69 16.04
N VAL A 107 -24.15 30.42 15.88
CA VAL A 107 -23.19 30.52 17.00
C VAL A 107 -23.08 31.98 17.47
N SER A 108 -23.01 32.94 16.53
CA SER A 108 -22.91 34.37 16.85
C SER A 108 -24.15 34.90 17.58
N LYS A 109 -25.37 34.45 17.25
CA LYS A 109 -26.60 34.86 17.96
C LYS A 109 -26.66 34.40 19.42
N ARG A 110 -25.86 33.40 19.79
CA ARG A 110 -25.79 32.83 21.15
C ARG A 110 -24.70 33.46 22.01
N ARG A 111 -24.07 34.52 21.51
CA ARG A 111 -23.16 35.38 22.26
C ARG A 111 -23.94 36.26 23.20
N SER A 112 -23.53 36.32 24.46
CA SER A 112 -24.18 37.12 25.52
C SER A 112 -23.14 37.98 26.24
N PRO A 113 -22.63 39.05 25.60
CA PRO A 113 -21.59 39.91 26.17
C PRO A 113 -21.99 40.56 27.50
N ALA A 114 -23.29 40.76 27.74
CA ALA A 114 -23.80 41.29 29.01
C ALA A 114 -23.78 40.28 30.17
N GLU A 115 -23.74 38.98 29.89
CA GLU A 115 -23.72 37.92 30.90
C GLU A 115 -22.29 37.48 31.24
N ASP A 116 -21.42 37.41 30.23
CA ASP A 116 -20.03 36.97 30.38
C ASP A 116 -19.15 37.55 29.27
N ALA A 117 -18.59 38.74 29.52
CA ALA A 117 -17.79 39.47 28.56
C ALA A 117 -16.47 38.74 28.19
N GLN A 118 -15.89 37.99 29.13
CA GLN A 118 -14.64 37.27 28.89
C GLN A 118 -14.87 36.08 27.95
N ARG A 119 -15.90 35.27 28.23
CA ARG A 119 -16.29 34.16 27.35
C ARG A 119 -16.71 34.65 25.98
N ASP A 120 -17.46 35.75 25.93
CA ASP A 120 -17.90 36.36 24.67
C ASP A 120 -16.71 36.72 23.76
N ALA A 121 -15.64 37.29 24.33
CA ALA A 121 -14.42 37.61 23.61
C ALA A 121 -13.75 36.35 23.03
N LEU A 122 -13.64 35.26 23.82
CA LEU A 122 -13.04 34.00 23.36
C LEU A 122 -13.86 33.36 22.21
N VAL A 123 -15.19 33.38 22.32
CA VAL A 123 -16.09 32.89 21.26
C VAL A 123 -16.01 33.78 20.02
N GLY A 124 -15.85 35.09 20.19
CA GLY A 124 -15.62 36.05 19.11
C GLY A 124 -14.35 35.72 18.31
N GLU A 125 -13.23 35.51 18.99
CA GLU A 125 -11.95 35.13 18.37
C GLU A 125 -12.06 33.82 17.56
N LEU A 126 -12.76 32.80 18.10
CA LEU A 126 -13.03 31.56 17.37
C LEU A 126 -13.92 31.76 16.15
N LEU A 127 -14.94 32.61 16.24
CA LEU A 127 -15.83 32.91 15.12
C LEU A 127 -15.12 33.65 14.00
N GLU A 128 -14.20 34.55 14.33
CA GLU A 128 -13.36 35.24 13.34
C GLU A 128 -12.47 34.23 12.60
N ALA A 129 -11.78 33.36 13.34
CA ALA A 129 -10.95 32.31 12.75
C ALA A 129 -11.76 31.37 11.85
N ALA A 130 -12.94 30.93 12.32
CA ALA A 130 -13.83 30.04 11.56
C ALA A 130 -14.43 30.71 10.33
N SER A 131 -14.84 31.98 10.44
CA SER A 131 -15.35 32.76 9.31
C SER A 131 -14.27 32.95 8.25
N ALA A 132 -13.04 33.27 8.66
CA ALA A 132 -11.91 33.36 7.75
C ALA A 132 -11.60 32.02 7.06
N ALA A 133 -11.78 30.89 7.75
CA ALA A 133 -11.63 29.56 7.14
C ALA A 133 -12.71 29.28 6.08
N VAL A 134 -13.97 29.64 6.35
CA VAL A 134 -15.08 29.54 5.37
C VAL A 134 -14.82 30.43 4.14
N GLU A 135 -14.35 31.66 4.33
CA GLU A 135 -14.00 32.56 3.22
C GLU A 135 -12.87 32.00 2.35
N ARG A 136 -11.79 31.49 2.97
CA ARG A 136 -10.70 30.81 2.24
C ARG A 136 -11.22 29.60 1.47
N PHE A 137 -12.09 28.79 2.08
CA PHE A 137 -12.71 27.63 1.45
C PHE A 137 -13.60 28.02 0.26
N SER A 138 -14.40 29.07 0.39
CA SER A 138 -15.24 29.60 -0.68
C SER A 138 -14.40 30.12 -1.86
N ALA A 139 -13.39 30.95 -1.56
CA ALA A 139 -12.49 31.55 -2.57
C ALA A 139 -11.66 30.50 -3.31
N HIS A 140 -11.32 29.38 -2.66
CA HIS A 140 -10.55 28.28 -3.23
C HIS A 140 -11.19 27.72 -4.51
N PHE A 141 -12.51 27.54 -4.55
CA PHE A 141 -13.20 27.04 -5.75
C PHE A 141 -12.96 27.92 -6.98
N ARG A 142 -13.00 29.26 -6.79
CA ARG A 142 -12.73 30.19 -7.89
C ARG A 142 -11.27 30.14 -8.31
N ALA A 143 -10.35 30.10 -7.34
CA ALA A 143 -8.92 29.99 -7.61
C ALA A 143 -8.57 28.74 -8.42
N VAL A 144 -9.12 27.58 -8.03
CA VAL A 144 -8.95 26.31 -8.77
C VAL A 144 -9.54 26.41 -10.17
N TRP A 145 -10.73 26.99 -10.33
CA TRP A 145 -11.37 27.14 -11.63
C TRP A 145 -10.54 27.99 -12.61
N ASP A 146 -10.05 29.14 -12.15
CA ASP A 146 -9.20 30.03 -12.95
C ASP A 146 -7.87 29.36 -13.31
N LEU A 147 -7.26 28.68 -12.34
CA LEU A 147 -6.01 27.96 -12.56
C LEU A 147 -6.20 26.79 -13.54
N ARG A 148 -7.33 26.06 -13.50
CA ARG A 148 -7.65 25.01 -14.49
C ARG A 148 -7.75 25.57 -15.90
N LYS A 149 -8.36 26.75 -16.07
CA LYS A 149 -8.46 27.43 -17.36
C LYS A 149 -7.08 27.87 -17.87
N ALA A 150 -6.25 28.45 -17.02
CA ALA A 150 -4.89 28.84 -17.37
C ALA A 150 -4.03 27.61 -17.71
N ALA A 151 -4.09 26.56 -16.90
CA ALA A 151 -3.33 25.32 -17.10
C ALA A 151 -3.68 24.63 -18.43
N ARG A 152 -4.97 24.53 -18.79
CA ARG A 152 -5.38 23.98 -20.10
C ARG A 152 -4.80 24.77 -21.27
N ARG A 153 -4.70 26.10 -21.15
CA ARG A 153 -4.14 26.97 -22.19
C ARG A 153 -2.61 26.86 -22.29
N THR A 154 -1.91 26.89 -21.15
CA THR A 154 -0.44 26.89 -21.11
C THR A 154 0.11 25.49 -21.39
N LEU A 155 -0.34 24.46 -20.68
CA LEU A 155 0.16 23.09 -20.80
C LEU A 155 -0.38 22.35 -22.03
N GLY A 156 -1.60 22.69 -22.50
CA GLY A 156 -2.19 22.10 -23.70
C GLY A 156 -1.46 22.44 -25.00
N ARG A 157 -0.53 23.40 -24.97
CA ARG A 157 0.40 23.70 -26.08
C ARG A 157 1.65 22.81 -26.07
N ARG A 158 1.90 22.11 -24.96
CA ARG A 158 3.14 21.35 -24.71
C ARG A 158 2.91 19.84 -24.77
N THR A 159 1.72 19.39 -24.42
CA THR A 159 1.33 17.98 -24.45
C THR A 159 -0.14 17.84 -24.89
N ALA A 160 -0.58 16.61 -25.15
CA ALA A 160 -1.96 16.32 -25.51
C ALA A 160 -2.93 16.62 -24.36
N HIS A 161 -4.16 17.01 -24.68
CA HIS A 161 -5.17 17.38 -23.67
C HIS A 161 -5.49 16.26 -22.68
N ASP A 162 -5.46 15.01 -23.14
CA ASP A 162 -5.68 13.84 -22.30
C ASP A 162 -4.53 13.57 -21.33
N ASN A 163 -3.38 14.22 -21.49
CA ASN A 163 -2.28 14.18 -20.51
C ASN A 163 -2.44 15.21 -19.38
N LEU A 164 -3.46 16.07 -19.42
CA LEU A 164 -3.76 17.07 -18.39
C LEU A 164 -4.90 16.55 -17.50
N LYS A 165 -4.56 15.86 -16.42
CA LYS A 165 -5.54 15.18 -15.58
C LYS A 165 -5.91 15.98 -14.34
N PHE A 166 -7.17 16.41 -14.29
CA PHE A 166 -7.76 17.12 -13.14
C PHE A 166 -8.73 16.26 -12.34
N ASP A 167 -9.10 15.09 -12.85
CA ASP A 167 -10.13 14.22 -12.28
C ASP A 167 -9.72 13.58 -10.95
N GLY A 168 -10.74 13.18 -10.19
CA GLY A 168 -10.59 12.49 -8.91
C GLY A 168 -9.69 11.26 -8.98
N LEU A 169 -9.91 10.34 -9.92
CA LEU A 169 -9.11 9.09 -9.99
C LEU A 169 -7.62 9.37 -10.16
N SER A 170 -7.28 10.32 -11.02
CA SER A 170 -5.91 10.78 -11.22
C SER A 170 -5.31 11.37 -9.96
N ARG A 171 -5.96 12.36 -9.34
CA ARG A 171 -5.44 13.04 -8.14
C ARG A 171 -5.30 12.08 -6.94
N VAL A 172 -6.30 11.23 -6.73
CA VAL A 172 -6.31 10.19 -5.68
C VAL A 172 -5.20 9.16 -5.87
N SER A 173 -4.92 8.78 -7.11
CA SER A 173 -3.83 7.84 -7.39
C SER A 173 -2.43 8.46 -7.22
N HIS A 174 -2.36 9.79 -7.06
CA HIS A 174 -1.11 10.55 -7.04
C HIS A 174 -0.85 11.36 -5.77
N VAL A 175 -1.78 11.37 -4.81
CA VAL A 175 -1.62 12.04 -3.50
C VAL A 175 -0.63 11.33 -2.57
N THR A 176 -0.48 10.01 -2.70
CA THR A 176 0.33 9.16 -1.80
C THR A 176 1.25 8.22 -2.59
N ASP A 177 2.36 7.82 -1.99
CA ASP A 177 3.16 6.65 -2.39
C ASP A 177 2.80 5.41 -1.53
N ALA A 178 3.70 4.45 -1.35
CA ALA A 178 3.44 3.23 -0.59
C ALA A 178 3.43 3.44 0.94
N THR A 179 3.69 4.67 1.42
CA THR A 179 3.49 5.04 2.82
C THR A 179 2.03 5.16 3.24
N ASP A 180 1.13 5.42 2.29
CA ASP A 180 -0.27 5.83 2.53
C ASP A 180 -0.43 7.20 3.22
N TRP A 181 0.65 7.95 3.46
CA TRP A 181 0.59 9.32 3.98
C TRP A 181 0.08 10.32 2.94
N ARG A 182 -0.79 11.24 3.38
CA ARG A 182 -1.34 12.32 2.57
C ARG A 182 -1.14 13.65 3.30
N VAL A 183 -0.76 14.68 2.56
CA VAL A 183 -0.68 16.05 3.07
C VAL A 183 -1.63 16.92 2.26
N GLU A 184 -1.37 17.15 0.98
CA GLU A 184 -2.26 17.88 0.06
C GLU A 184 -2.50 17.08 -1.24
N TYR A 185 -3.68 17.24 -1.84
CA TYR A 185 -3.94 16.68 -3.18
C TYR A 185 -3.29 17.55 -4.25
N PRO A 186 -2.71 16.94 -5.30
CA PRO A 186 -2.15 17.72 -6.39
C PRO A 186 -3.27 18.43 -7.16
N PHE A 187 -2.97 19.62 -7.66
CA PHE A 187 -3.87 20.40 -8.52
C PHE A 187 -4.07 19.71 -9.88
N VAL A 188 -2.99 19.18 -10.46
CA VAL A 188 -3.01 18.47 -11.75
C VAL A 188 -2.02 17.31 -11.76
N VAL A 189 -2.37 16.24 -12.46
CA VAL A 189 -1.43 15.16 -12.81
C VAL A 189 -1.14 15.24 -14.32
N LEU A 190 0.15 15.24 -14.66
CA LEU A 190 0.65 15.30 -16.04
C LEU A 190 1.25 13.95 -16.42
N THR A 191 0.85 13.41 -17.58
CA THR A 191 1.31 12.09 -18.06
C THR A 191 1.94 12.20 -19.47
N PRO A 192 3.15 12.78 -19.59
CA PRO A 192 3.82 13.03 -20.88
C PRO A 192 3.93 11.77 -21.75
N ASP A 193 3.82 11.90 -23.07
CA ASP A 193 3.94 10.77 -24.00
C ASP A 193 5.38 10.44 -24.39
N THR A 194 6.25 11.46 -24.32
CA THR A 194 7.64 11.41 -24.78
C THR A 194 8.56 12.22 -23.89
N GLU A 195 9.84 11.84 -23.86
CA GLU A 195 10.89 12.61 -23.17
C GLU A 195 10.97 14.06 -23.68
N ALA A 196 10.72 14.32 -24.97
CA ALA A 196 10.83 15.67 -25.55
C ALA A 196 9.85 16.70 -24.97
N GLU A 197 8.72 16.27 -24.39
CA GLU A 197 7.73 17.18 -23.78
C GLU A 197 8.19 17.75 -22.43
N MET A 198 9.16 17.11 -21.79
CA MET A 198 9.47 17.29 -20.37
C MET A 198 9.89 18.72 -20.03
N ALA A 199 10.86 19.30 -20.76
CA ALA A 199 11.29 20.67 -20.55
C ALA A 199 10.15 21.68 -20.74
N GLY A 200 9.29 21.48 -21.75
CA GLY A 200 8.14 22.33 -22.00
C GLY A 200 7.07 22.25 -20.89
N LEU A 201 6.85 21.06 -20.33
CA LEU A 201 5.94 20.86 -19.20
C LEU A 201 6.48 21.49 -17.92
N VAL A 202 7.77 21.32 -17.63
CA VAL A 202 8.43 21.97 -16.47
C VAL A 202 8.30 23.49 -16.58
N ALA A 203 8.63 24.07 -17.75
CA ALA A 203 8.46 25.50 -17.99
C ALA A 203 7.02 25.98 -17.80
N GLY A 204 6.04 25.21 -18.31
CA GLY A 204 4.62 25.55 -18.18
C GLY A 204 4.12 25.48 -16.72
N CYS A 205 4.58 24.52 -15.92
CA CYS A 205 4.27 24.46 -14.50
C CYS A 205 4.85 25.67 -13.75
N ILE A 206 6.09 26.06 -14.05
CA ILE A 206 6.73 27.24 -13.46
C ILE A 206 5.95 28.51 -13.81
N GLU A 207 5.53 28.68 -15.07
CA GLU A 207 4.69 29.82 -15.52
C GLU A 207 3.38 29.92 -14.73
N LEU A 208 2.79 28.78 -14.37
CA LEU A 208 1.55 28.69 -13.60
C LEU A 208 1.76 28.81 -12.08
N GLY A 209 3.00 28.95 -11.60
CA GLY A 209 3.32 28.98 -10.18
C GLY A 209 3.12 27.64 -9.46
N LEU A 210 3.16 26.52 -10.19
CA LEU A 210 3.01 25.17 -9.66
C LEU A 210 4.38 24.58 -9.28
N THR A 211 4.49 24.03 -8.07
CA THR A 211 5.63 23.15 -7.75
C THR A 211 5.45 21.81 -8.42
N ILE A 212 6.55 21.23 -8.90
CA ILE A 212 6.56 19.96 -9.62
C ILE A 212 6.92 18.84 -8.64
N ILE A 213 6.15 17.76 -8.68
CA ILE A 213 6.39 16.54 -7.92
C ILE A 213 6.71 15.41 -8.91
N PRO A 214 7.99 15.05 -9.08
CA PRO A 214 8.38 13.91 -9.90
C PRO A 214 7.82 12.60 -9.36
N ARG A 215 7.24 11.76 -10.24
CA ARG A 215 6.69 10.47 -9.82
C ARG A 215 6.83 9.39 -10.90
N GLY A 216 7.39 8.25 -10.50
CA GLY A 216 7.31 6.99 -11.26
C GLY A 216 6.16 6.11 -10.76
N GLY A 217 6.43 4.83 -10.49
CA GLY A 217 5.42 3.85 -10.05
C GLY A 217 4.71 4.12 -8.71
N GLY A 218 5.16 5.11 -7.92
CA GLY A 218 4.59 5.47 -6.62
C GLY A 218 4.80 4.41 -5.54
N THR A 219 6.01 3.85 -5.46
CA THR A 219 6.39 2.73 -4.57
C THR A 219 7.35 3.12 -3.44
N GLY A 220 7.58 4.43 -3.23
CA GLY A 220 8.45 4.92 -2.15
C GLY A 220 7.84 4.71 -0.75
N TYR A 221 8.70 4.63 0.28
CA TYR A 221 8.33 4.36 1.67
C TYR A 221 8.60 5.52 2.64
N THR A 222 8.89 6.71 2.10
CA THR A 222 9.25 7.89 2.90
C THR A 222 8.40 9.12 2.59
N GLY A 223 7.45 9.03 1.65
CA GLY A 223 6.60 10.15 1.25
C GLY A 223 7.32 11.19 0.38
N GLY A 224 8.39 10.79 -0.33
CA GLY A 224 9.12 11.65 -1.26
C GLY A 224 8.27 12.15 -2.44
N ALA A 225 7.22 11.41 -2.81
CA ALA A 225 6.27 11.78 -3.86
C ALA A 225 4.92 12.33 -3.33
N VAL A 226 4.82 12.62 -2.03
CA VAL A 226 3.63 13.21 -1.39
C VAL A 226 3.66 14.73 -1.55
N PRO A 227 2.65 15.36 -2.18
CA PRO A 227 2.60 16.81 -2.32
C PRO A 227 2.39 17.52 -0.98
N LEU A 228 3.19 18.56 -0.69
CA LEU A 228 3.08 19.38 0.53
C LEU A 228 2.23 20.65 0.35
N THR A 229 1.81 20.95 -0.88
CA THR A 229 0.92 22.07 -1.21
C THR A 229 -0.06 21.62 -2.29
N TRP A 230 -1.28 22.15 -2.25
CA TRP A 230 -2.29 21.92 -3.29
C TRP A 230 -1.86 22.55 -4.64
N ARG A 231 -1.00 23.59 -4.63
CA ARG A 231 -0.43 24.23 -5.83
C ARG A 231 0.70 23.41 -6.44
N SER A 232 0.44 22.13 -6.66
CA SER A 232 1.42 21.17 -7.17
C SER A 232 0.94 20.47 -8.44
N ALA A 233 1.88 20.24 -9.35
CA ALA A 233 1.72 19.40 -10.52
C ALA A 233 2.54 18.11 -10.33
N VAL A 234 1.87 16.97 -10.29
CA VAL A 234 2.57 15.68 -10.29
C VAL A 234 2.87 15.31 -11.75
N ILE A 235 4.14 15.12 -12.10
CA ILE A 235 4.52 14.62 -13.43
C ILE A 235 4.80 13.13 -13.30
N ASN A 236 3.89 12.31 -13.83
CA ASN A 236 4.00 10.86 -13.84
C ASN A 236 4.78 10.39 -15.08
N THR A 237 5.92 9.76 -14.86
CA THR A 237 6.83 9.30 -15.93
C THR A 237 6.53 7.91 -16.48
N GLU A 238 5.52 7.18 -15.98
CA GLU A 238 5.24 5.79 -16.36
C GLU A 238 4.94 5.58 -17.85
N LYS A 239 4.59 6.64 -18.60
CA LYS A 239 4.43 6.60 -20.07
C LYS A 239 5.75 6.69 -20.86
N LEU A 240 6.84 7.08 -20.20
CA LEU A 240 8.20 7.06 -20.76
C LEU A 240 8.77 5.65 -20.65
N GLU A 241 8.34 4.77 -21.54
CA GLU A 241 8.56 3.33 -21.45
C GLU A 241 9.52 2.77 -22.52
N ALA A 242 10.21 3.63 -23.27
CA ALA A 242 11.19 3.16 -24.25
C ALA A 242 12.38 2.50 -23.54
N MET A 243 12.83 1.36 -24.07
CA MET A 243 14.01 0.64 -23.59
C MET A 243 14.70 -0.05 -24.77
N GLY A 244 16.02 -0.18 -24.66
CA GLY A 244 16.82 -1.04 -25.54
C GLY A 244 16.92 -2.47 -25.01
N GLU A 245 17.61 -3.31 -25.78
CA GLU A 245 18.17 -4.58 -25.29
C GLU A 245 19.61 -4.34 -24.79
N VAL A 246 20.31 -5.40 -24.38
CA VAL A 246 21.71 -5.27 -23.95
C VAL A 246 22.63 -4.94 -25.14
N GLU A 247 23.42 -3.88 -24.98
CA GLU A 247 24.36 -3.35 -25.97
C GLU A 247 25.78 -3.25 -25.38
N TRP A 248 26.79 -3.67 -26.14
CA TRP A 248 28.20 -3.52 -25.78
C TRP A 248 28.71 -2.14 -26.19
N VAL A 249 28.93 -1.27 -25.22
CA VAL A 249 29.26 0.15 -25.43
C VAL A 249 30.64 0.48 -24.87
N ASP A 250 31.38 1.34 -25.57
CA ASP A 250 32.62 1.93 -25.08
C ASP A 250 32.31 3.00 -24.02
N LEU A 251 32.62 2.72 -22.76
CA LEU A 251 32.45 3.69 -21.67
C LEU A 251 33.70 4.56 -21.51
N PRO A 252 33.57 5.87 -21.26
CA PRO A 252 34.72 6.76 -21.08
C PRO A 252 35.68 6.27 -20.00
N GLY A 253 36.95 6.06 -20.37
CA GLY A 253 37.99 5.61 -19.44
C GLY A 253 37.98 4.12 -19.10
N VAL A 254 37.12 3.31 -19.72
CA VAL A 254 37.12 1.85 -19.57
C VAL A 254 37.77 1.23 -20.81
N ALA A 255 38.79 0.39 -20.61
CA ALA A 255 39.63 -0.14 -21.70
C ALA A 255 38.92 -1.12 -22.65
N HIS A 256 37.75 -1.64 -22.27
CA HIS A 256 37.00 -2.62 -23.04
C HIS A 256 35.51 -2.25 -23.09
N LYS A 257 34.81 -2.79 -24.09
CA LYS A 257 33.36 -2.62 -24.19
C LYS A 257 32.65 -3.24 -23.01
N VAL A 258 31.65 -2.53 -22.48
CA VAL A 258 30.86 -2.93 -21.33
C VAL A 258 29.44 -3.23 -21.79
N PRO A 259 28.81 -4.34 -21.33
CA PRO A 259 27.42 -4.59 -21.63
C PRO A 259 26.55 -3.62 -20.82
N THR A 260 25.69 -2.88 -21.53
CA THR A 260 24.82 -1.86 -20.96
C THR A 260 23.39 -1.99 -21.46
N ILE A 261 22.44 -1.38 -20.77
CA ILE A 261 21.06 -1.28 -21.22
C ILE A 261 20.54 0.15 -21.05
N PHE A 262 19.87 0.66 -22.08
CA PHE A 262 19.19 1.96 -22.06
C PHE A 262 17.73 1.78 -21.64
N SER A 263 17.23 2.70 -20.81
CA SER A 263 15.81 2.78 -20.44
C SER A 263 15.38 4.22 -20.15
N GLU A 264 14.16 4.55 -20.55
CA GLU A 264 13.45 5.73 -20.07
C GLU A 264 12.95 5.56 -18.62
N ALA A 265 12.68 6.68 -17.95
CA ALA A 265 12.40 6.74 -16.53
C ALA A 265 11.13 6.00 -16.09
N GLY A 266 10.17 5.78 -16.99
CA GLY A 266 8.92 5.07 -16.73
C GLY A 266 9.01 3.56 -16.83
N VAL A 267 10.10 3.02 -17.38
CA VAL A 267 10.29 1.57 -17.54
C VAL A 267 10.28 0.90 -16.16
N VAL A 268 9.43 -0.12 -16.01
CA VAL A 268 9.36 -0.94 -14.80
C VAL A 268 10.68 -1.70 -14.63
N THR A 269 11.26 -1.66 -13.43
CA THR A 269 12.57 -2.24 -13.12
C THR A 269 12.68 -3.71 -13.53
N GLN A 270 11.63 -4.51 -13.28
CA GLN A 270 11.61 -5.93 -13.66
C GLN A 270 11.77 -6.12 -15.17
N ARG A 271 11.25 -5.22 -16.02
CA ARG A 271 11.41 -5.34 -17.48
C ARG A 271 12.88 -5.20 -17.91
N VAL A 272 13.62 -4.30 -17.26
CA VAL A 272 15.07 -4.13 -17.48
C VAL A 272 15.82 -5.38 -17.01
N ALA A 273 15.44 -5.93 -15.85
CA ALA A 273 16.02 -7.17 -15.35
C ALA A 273 15.75 -8.36 -16.29
N ASP A 274 14.52 -8.51 -16.80
CA ASP A 274 14.15 -9.57 -17.73
C ASP A 274 14.92 -9.45 -19.06
N ALA A 275 15.16 -8.23 -19.54
CA ALA A 275 15.96 -7.99 -20.75
C ALA A 275 17.43 -8.36 -20.55
N ALA A 276 18.01 -7.98 -19.42
CA ALA A 276 19.35 -8.41 -19.05
C ALA A 276 19.44 -9.95 -18.97
N GLU A 277 18.48 -10.60 -18.31
CA GLU A 277 18.45 -12.06 -18.14
C GLU A 277 18.33 -12.81 -19.48
N ARG A 278 17.49 -12.33 -20.40
CA ARG A 278 17.39 -12.89 -21.77
C ARG A 278 18.72 -12.82 -22.53
N ALA A 279 19.56 -11.83 -22.24
CA ALA A 279 20.88 -11.67 -22.82
C ALA A 279 22.00 -12.40 -22.03
N GLY A 280 21.66 -13.19 -21.00
CA GLY A 280 22.65 -13.89 -20.16
C GLY A 280 23.35 -13.01 -19.12
N HIS A 281 22.79 -11.83 -18.84
CA HIS A 281 23.30 -10.85 -17.89
C HIS A 281 22.36 -10.68 -16.68
N VAL A 282 22.81 -9.95 -15.68
CA VAL A 282 22.05 -9.61 -14.48
C VAL A 282 22.03 -8.11 -14.29
N PHE A 283 20.82 -7.56 -14.19
CA PHE A 283 20.61 -6.22 -13.68
C PHE A 283 20.76 -6.23 -12.15
N ALA A 284 21.67 -5.41 -11.64
CA ALA A 284 22.04 -5.39 -10.22
C ALA A 284 21.00 -4.71 -9.34
N VAL A 285 20.33 -3.67 -9.84
CA VAL A 285 19.34 -2.90 -9.07
C VAL A 285 18.06 -3.71 -8.92
N ASP A 286 17.86 -4.31 -7.75
CA ASP A 286 16.77 -5.25 -7.48
C ASP A 286 15.98 -4.95 -6.20
N PRO A 287 15.35 -3.76 -6.10
CA PRO A 287 14.52 -3.42 -4.95
C PRO A 287 13.37 -4.43 -4.80
N THR A 288 12.87 -4.61 -3.58
CA THR A 288 11.72 -5.51 -3.31
C THR A 288 10.47 -5.12 -4.13
N SER A 289 10.40 -3.87 -4.59
CA SER A 289 9.36 -3.31 -5.44
C SER A 289 9.65 -3.40 -6.94
N ALA A 290 10.66 -4.14 -7.42
CA ALA A 290 11.09 -4.15 -8.82
C ALA A 290 9.97 -4.46 -9.84
N GLU A 291 8.95 -5.23 -9.43
CA GLU A 291 7.77 -5.51 -10.25
C GLU A 291 6.95 -4.24 -10.53
N ALA A 292 7.03 -3.19 -9.71
CA ALA A 292 6.20 -1.98 -9.82
C ALA A 292 6.99 -0.65 -9.79
N SER A 293 8.23 -0.64 -9.29
CA SER A 293 9.08 0.55 -9.31
C SER A 293 9.58 0.84 -10.72
N CYS A 294 9.83 2.11 -11.01
CA CYS A 294 10.32 2.56 -12.32
C CYS A 294 11.75 3.09 -12.21
N ILE A 295 12.47 3.05 -13.32
CA ILE A 295 13.89 3.43 -13.44
C ILE A 295 14.17 4.84 -12.91
N GLY A 296 13.34 5.83 -13.23
CA GLY A 296 13.52 7.20 -12.72
C GLY A 296 13.45 7.30 -11.20
N GLY A 297 12.58 6.50 -10.57
CA GLY A 297 12.50 6.39 -9.12
C GLY A 297 13.73 5.71 -8.52
N ASN A 298 14.27 4.68 -9.17
CA ASN A 298 15.48 4.01 -8.70
C ASN A 298 16.69 4.95 -8.70
N VAL A 299 16.81 5.82 -9.70
CA VAL A 299 17.84 6.87 -9.74
C VAL A 299 17.57 7.91 -8.64
N ALA A 300 16.36 8.47 -8.57
CA ALA A 300 16.03 9.51 -7.59
C ALA A 300 16.21 9.07 -6.13
N MET A 301 16.09 7.77 -5.84
CA MET A 301 16.23 7.19 -4.50
C MET A 301 17.58 6.50 -4.25
N ASN A 302 18.43 6.38 -5.27
CA ASN A 302 19.62 5.52 -5.23
C ASN A 302 19.31 4.08 -4.76
N ALA A 303 18.31 3.47 -5.39
CA ALA A 303 17.73 2.21 -4.94
C ALA A 303 18.76 1.08 -4.83
N GLY A 304 18.66 0.32 -3.74
CA GLY A 304 19.41 -0.89 -3.50
C GLY A 304 18.55 -2.16 -3.66
N GLY A 305 19.03 -3.24 -3.07
CA GLY A 305 18.36 -4.53 -3.04
C GLY A 305 19.29 -5.61 -2.49
N LYS A 306 18.91 -6.87 -2.67
CA LYS A 306 19.67 -8.02 -2.12
C LYS A 306 21.03 -8.20 -2.80
N LYS A 307 21.15 -7.79 -4.07
CA LYS A 307 22.40 -7.91 -4.85
C LYS A 307 23.41 -6.80 -4.57
N ALA A 308 23.03 -5.79 -3.78
CA ALA A 308 23.89 -4.65 -3.50
C ALA A 308 25.16 -5.03 -2.71
N VAL A 309 25.12 -6.13 -1.95
CA VAL A 309 26.32 -6.71 -1.32
C VAL A 309 27.40 -7.06 -2.35
N LEU A 310 27.01 -7.37 -3.58
CA LEU A 310 27.92 -7.71 -4.67
C LEU A 310 28.24 -6.50 -5.56
N TRP A 311 27.22 -5.77 -6.02
CA TRP A 311 27.36 -4.74 -7.07
C TRP A 311 26.94 -3.32 -6.65
N GLY A 312 26.63 -3.09 -5.38
CA GLY A 312 26.19 -1.80 -4.88
C GLY A 312 24.74 -1.41 -5.26
N THR A 313 24.41 -0.14 -5.08
CA THR A 313 23.10 0.47 -5.34
C THR A 313 23.02 1.00 -6.77
N ALA A 314 21.96 1.75 -7.09
CA ALA A 314 21.76 2.32 -8.42
C ALA A 314 22.95 3.16 -8.91
N LEU A 315 23.52 4.03 -8.07
CA LEU A 315 24.66 4.87 -8.42
C LEU A 315 25.89 4.07 -8.88
N ASP A 316 26.18 2.93 -8.24
CA ASP A 316 27.32 2.09 -8.61
C ASP A 316 27.18 1.48 -10.02
N ASN A 317 25.95 1.42 -10.54
CA ASN A 317 25.60 0.74 -11.79
C ASN A 317 25.20 1.71 -12.92
N LEU A 318 25.15 3.02 -12.66
CA LEU A 318 24.82 4.03 -13.66
C LEU A 318 26.05 4.38 -14.51
N ALA A 319 25.91 4.21 -15.82
CA ALA A 319 26.88 4.73 -16.80
C ALA A 319 26.55 6.20 -17.16
N SER A 320 25.27 6.51 -17.33
CA SER A 320 24.79 7.89 -17.50
C SER A 320 23.31 8.03 -17.18
N TRP A 321 22.85 9.25 -16.91
CA TRP A 321 21.44 9.59 -16.80
C TRP A 321 21.15 10.99 -17.35
N ARG A 322 19.91 11.19 -17.75
CA ARG A 322 19.41 12.46 -18.29
C ARG A 322 18.25 12.97 -17.43
N MET A 323 18.18 14.28 -17.27
CA MET A 323 17.15 14.94 -16.47
C MET A 323 16.79 16.33 -16.99
N VAL A 324 15.63 16.83 -16.56
CA VAL A 324 15.23 18.23 -16.70
C VAL A 324 15.43 18.96 -15.37
N THR A 325 16.11 20.10 -15.40
CA THR A 325 16.49 20.91 -14.24
C THR A 325 15.41 21.95 -13.86
N PRO A 326 15.52 22.64 -12.72
CA PRO A 326 14.61 23.72 -12.30
C PRO A 326 14.54 24.90 -13.27
N GLU A 327 15.54 25.08 -14.14
CA GLU A 327 15.55 26.07 -15.22
C GLU A 327 14.75 25.64 -16.46
N ALA A 328 14.08 24.48 -16.42
CA ALA A 328 13.44 23.86 -17.57
C ALA A 328 14.41 23.58 -18.74
N LYS A 329 15.66 23.24 -18.38
CA LYS A 329 16.74 22.88 -19.30
C LYS A 329 17.16 21.43 -19.09
N TRP A 330 17.94 20.90 -20.01
CA TRP A 330 18.37 19.51 -19.99
C TRP A 330 19.76 19.37 -19.38
N LEU A 331 19.95 18.32 -18.59
CA LEU A 331 21.23 17.92 -18.05
C LEU A 331 21.46 16.43 -18.32
N GLU A 332 22.61 16.09 -18.88
CA GLU A 332 23.12 14.73 -18.97
C GLU A 332 24.32 14.59 -18.04
N VAL A 333 24.31 13.56 -17.19
CA VAL A 333 25.44 13.21 -16.32
C VAL A 333 26.05 11.90 -16.82
N VAL A 334 27.35 11.91 -17.09
CA VAL A 334 28.10 10.77 -17.59
C VAL A 334 29.17 10.38 -16.58
N ARG A 335 29.20 9.11 -16.15
CA ARG A 335 30.23 8.59 -15.25
C ARG A 335 31.50 8.30 -16.05
N LEU A 336 32.62 8.84 -15.60
CA LEU A 336 33.94 8.64 -16.20
C LEU A 336 34.73 7.59 -15.39
N ASN A 337 35.61 6.84 -16.06
CA ASN A 337 36.49 5.86 -15.43
C ASN A 337 35.73 4.86 -14.53
N HIS A 338 34.61 4.34 -15.02
CA HIS A 338 33.73 3.47 -14.26
C HIS A 338 34.46 2.19 -13.82
N ASN A 339 34.51 1.90 -12.52
CA ASN A 339 35.23 0.74 -11.97
C ASN A 339 34.50 -0.61 -12.09
N LEU A 340 33.24 -0.59 -12.55
CA LEU A 340 32.36 -1.76 -12.72
C LEU A 340 32.07 -2.51 -11.41
N GLY A 341 32.34 -1.85 -10.28
CA GLY A 341 32.10 -2.32 -8.93
C GLY A 341 31.51 -1.20 -8.08
N LYS A 342 31.72 -1.26 -6.76
CA LYS A 342 31.14 -0.29 -5.85
C LYS A 342 31.88 1.05 -5.94
N ILE A 343 31.13 2.15 -5.98
CA ILE A 343 31.69 3.47 -6.23
C ILE A 343 32.62 3.95 -5.11
N HIS A 344 32.39 3.52 -3.87
CA HIS A 344 33.19 3.92 -2.71
C HIS A 344 34.55 3.22 -2.62
N ASP A 345 34.78 2.17 -3.41
CA ASP A 345 36.09 1.49 -3.48
C ASP A 345 37.10 2.31 -4.30
N LEU A 346 36.64 3.31 -5.05
CA LEU A 346 37.51 4.21 -5.82
C LEU A 346 38.10 5.30 -4.91
N PRO A 347 39.37 5.69 -5.11
CA PRO A 347 39.90 6.91 -4.48
C PRO A 347 39.09 8.15 -4.87
N VAL A 348 38.76 8.28 -6.16
CA VAL A 348 37.97 9.39 -6.73
C VAL A 348 37.03 8.84 -7.81
N ALA A 349 35.77 9.25 -7.76
CA ALA A 349 34.78 9.03 -8.80
C ALA A 349 34.54 10.33 -9.58
N SER A 350 34.65 10.25 -10.91
CA SER A 350 34.58 11.41 -11.80
C SER A 350 33.30 11.39 -12.63
N PHE A 351 32.68 12.56 -12.79
CA PHE A 351 31.45 12.75 -13.57
C PHE A 351 31.60 13.94 -14.51
N GLU A 352 31.06 13.82 -15.72
CA GLU A 352 30.90 14.91 -16.67
C GLU A 352 29.43 15.34 -16.73
N LEU A 353 29.16 16.60 -16.45
CA LEU A 353 27.84 17.22 -16.42
C LEU A 353 27.69 18.08 -17.68
N ARG A 354 26.83 17.64 -18.61
CA ARG A 354 26.57 18.32 -19.89
C ARG A 354 25.23 19.04 -19.82
N HIS A 355 25.27 20.36 -19.83
CA HIS A 355 24.08 21.21 -19.79
C HIS A 355 23.67 21.59 -21.21
N PHE A 356 22.40 21.38 -21.54
CA PHE A 356 21.83 21.73 -22.82
C PHE A 356 20.69 22.75 -22.66
N ASP A 357 20.40 23.44 -23.75
CA ASP A 357 19.25 24.34 -23.87
C ASP A 357 17.91 23.60 -23.67
N ALA A 358 16.79 24.32 -23.65
CA ALA A 358 15.45 23.73 -23.46
C ALA A 358 15.04 22.74 -24.57
N SER A 359 15.63 22.83 -25.77
CA SER A 359 15.41 21.84 -26.83
C SER A 359 16.13 20.51 -26.57
N GLY A 360 17.14 20.53 -25.69
CA GLY A 360 17.97 19.37 -25.36
C GLY A 360 18.93 18.98 -26.47
N ARG A 361 19.21 19.90 -27.41
CA ARG A 361 20.05 19.65 -28.60
C ARG A 361 21.31 20.49 -28.63
N VAL A 362 21.27 21.70 -28.07
CA VAL A 362 22.41 22.62 -28.06
C VAL A 362 23.11 22.50 -26.73
N LEU A 363 24.35 22.00 -26.74
CA LEU A 363 25.20 21.95 -25.55
C LEU A 363 25.63 23.39 -25.20
N GLU A 364 25.27 23.86 -24.01
CA GLU A 364 25.59 25.20 -23.52
C GLU A 364 26.90 25.21 -22.71
N ARG A 365 27.11 24.18 -21.89
CA ARG A 365 28.35 24.02 -21.10
C ARG A 365 28.57 22.59 -20.65
N THR A 366 29.83 22.29 -20.32
CA THR A 366 30.23 21.04 -19.66
C THR A 366 30.99 21.37 -18.37
N GLU A 367 30.71 20.61 -17.32
CA GLU A 367 31.38 20.70 -16.02
C GLU A 367 31.90 19.31 -15.63
N ARG A 368 33.04 19.25 -14.92
CA ARG A 368 33.56 18.00 -14.36
C ARG A 368 33.47 18.04 -12.84
N LEU A 369 32.94 16.98 -12.27
CA LEU A 369 32.82 16.79 -10.82
C LEU A 369 33.64 15.57 -10.41
N ASP A 370 34.68 15.79 -9.62
CA ASP A 370 35.54 14.75 -9.05
C ASP A 370 35.25 14.65 -7.54
N ILE A 371 34.75 13.49 -7.10
CA ILE A 371 34.28 13.27 -5.73
C ILE A 371 35.08 12.11 -5.12
N PRO A 372 35.67 12.25 -3.92
CA PRO A 372 36.28 11.12 -3.23
C PRO A 372 35.28 9.97 -3.05
N GLY A 373 35.67 8.73 -3.37
CA GLY A 373 34.75 7.59 -3.30
C GLY A 373 34.17 7.38 -1.89
N SER A 374 34.97 7.66 -0.86
CA SER A 374 34.56 7.61 0.55
C SER A 374 33.45 8.59 0.93
N THR A 375 33.15 9.60 0.11
CA THR A 375 32.05 10.55 0.36
C THR A 375 30.67 9.95 0.09
N PHE A 376 30.56 8.92 -0.77
CA PHE A 376 29.25 8.39 -1.19
C PHE A 376 28.52 7.61 -0.09
N ARG A 377 29.25 7.07 0.90
CA ARG A 377 28.70 6.29 2.01
C ARG A 377 29.58 6.47 3.24
N LYS A 378 28.98 6.50 4.42
CA LYS A 378 29.74 6.43 5.67
C LYS A 378 30.63 5.18 5.70
N GLU A 379 31.90 5.36 6.04
CA GLU A 379 32.89 4.29 6.10
C GLU A 379 32.43 3.14 7.01
N GLY A 380 32.66 1.91 6.55
CA GLY A 380 32.24 0.69 7.25
C GLY A 380 30.78 0.29 7.04
N LEU A 381 29.96 1.08 6.32
CA LEU A 381 28.58 0.76 5.99
C LEU A 381 28.43 0.34 4.52
N GLY A 382 27.66 -0.72 4.25
CA GLY A 382 27.43 -1.19 2.88
C GLY A 382 26.47 -0.29 2.08
N LYS A 383 25.59 0.43 2.78
CA LYS A 383 24.57 1.31 2.23
C LYS A 383 24.41 2.55 3.11
N ASP A 384 24.16 3.68 2.48
CA ASP A 384 23.87 4.94 3.16
C ASP A 384 23.26 5.89 2.11
N VAL A 385 22.02 6.32 2.34
CA VAL A 385 21.34 7.30 1.48
C VAL A 385 20.92 8.56 2.26
N THR A 386 21.56 8.77 3.41
CA THR A 386 21.25 9.85 4.34
C THR A 386 21.73 11.20 3.81
N ASP A 387 22.96 11.27 3.27
CA ASP A 387 23.49 12.50 2.69
C ASP A 387 22.76 12.85 1.39
N LYS A 388 21.89 13.86 1.45
CA LYS A 388 21.16 14.37 0.29
C LYS A 388 21.98 15.33 -0.55
N PHE A 389 23.11 15.84 -0.07
CA PHE A 389 23.97 16.73 -0.83
C PHE A 389 24.89 15.97 -1.79
N LEU A 390 25.50 14.86 -1.36
CA LEU A 390 26.28 13.97 -2.24
C LEU A 390 27.34 14.72 -3.09
N ALA A 391 28.06 15.63 -2.43
CA ALA A 391 29.04 16.54 -3.04
C ALA A 391 28.49 17.34 -4.25
N GLY A 392 27.18 17.57 -4.32
CA GLY A 392 26.52 18.32 -5.39
C GLY A 392 26.15 17.49 -6.63
N LEU A 393 26.32 16.16 -6.62
CA LEU A 393 25.96 15.30 -7.76
C LEU A 393 24.44 15.36 -8.03
N PRO A 394 23.98 15.78 -9.22
CA PRO A 394 22.56 16.09 -9.46
C PRO A 394 21.70 14.86 -9.76
N GLY A 395 20.43 14.93 -9.34
CA GLY A 395 19.37 13.96 -9.65
C GLY A 395 19.36 12.68 -8.81
N ILE A 396 20.51 12.01 -8.65
CA ILE A 396 20.64 10.77 -7.88
C ILE A 396 20.48 11.02 -6.37
N GLN A 397 19.66 10.22 -5.68
CA GLN A 397 19.42 10.31 -4.22
C GLN A 397 18.70 11.58 -3.73
N LYS A 398 18.29 12.48 -4.64
CA LYS A 398 17.66 13.78 -4.33
C LYS A 398 16.15 13.73 -4.16
N GLU A 399 15.54 12.57 -4.38
CA GLU A 399 14.10 12.36 -4.24
C GLU A 399 13.27 13.32 -5.12
N GLY A 400 13.81 13.72 -6.27
CA GLY A 400 13.16 14.65 -7.20
C GLY A 400 13.20 16.12 -6.76
N CYS A 401 14.03 16.47 -5.77
CA CYS A 401 14.14 17.85 -5.29
C CYS A 401 14.97 18.75 -6.22
N ASP A 402 15.80 18.24 -7.12
CA ASP A 402 16.65 19.07 -7.99
C ASP A 402 16.38 18.88 -9.49
N GLY A 403 15.28 18.21 -9.82
CA GLY A 403 14.84 18.02 -11.18
C GLY A 403 14.15 16.67 -11.39
N LEU A 404 14.01 16.29 -12.66
CA LEU A 404 13.22 15.13 -13.06
C LEU A 404 14.02 14.23 -14.00
N ILE A 405 14.34 13.02 -13.55
CA ILE A 405 15.04 11.99 -14.35
C ILE A 405 14.14 11.50 -15.48
N THR A 406 14.65 11.52 -16.71
CA THR A 406 13.89 11.14 -17.91
C THR A 406 14.38 9.85 -18.56
N SER A 407 15.68 9.55 -18.49
CA SER A 407 16.27 8.32 -19.02
C SER A 407 17.62 8.02 -18.38
N ALA A 408 18.06 6.77 -18.48
CA ALA A 408 19.33 6.31 -17.93
C ALA A 408 19.92 5.14 -18.74
N ARG A 409 21.26 5.03 -18.70
CA ARG A 409 22.02 3.89 -19.20
C ARG A 409 22.73 3.20 -18.04
N TRP A 410 22.58 1.89 -17.99
CA TRP A 410 23.04 1.06 -16.87
C TRP A 410 24.05 0.04 -17.35
N ILE A 411 25.07 -0.26 -16.55
CA ILE A 411 25.86 -1.46 -16.75
C ILE A 411 25.07 -2.70 -16.30
N VAL A 412 25.27 -3.83 -16.99
CA VAL A 412 24.73 -5.13 -16.57
C VAL A 412 25.87 -6.10 -16.32
N HIS A 413 25.67 -7.05 -15.41
CA HIS A 413 26.74 -7.93 -14.94
C HIS A 413 26.60 -9.34 -15.47
N ARG A 414 27.66 -10.14 -15.41
CA ARG A 414 27.58 -11.59 -15.57
C ARG A 414 27.45 -12.24 -14.19
N MET A 415 26.44 -13.09 -14.01
CA MET A 415 26.37 -13.95 -12.82
C MET A 415 27.35 -15.13 -12.98
N PRO A 416 28.13 -15.49 -11.95
CA PRO A 416 28.96 -16.69 -12.00
C PRO A 416 28.14 -17.98 -12.25
N ALA A 417 28.78 -18.98 -12.86
CA ALA A 417 28.07 -20.15 -13.41
C ALA A 417 27.38 -21.03 -12.36
N HIS A 418 27.94 -21.12 -11.15
CA HIS A 418 27.45 -22.00 -10.10
C HIS A 418 26.90 -21.20 -8.92
N VAL A 419 25.69 -21.56 -8.48
CA VAL A 419 24.97 -20.91 -7.38
C VAL A 419 24.45 -21.96 -6.41
N ARG A 420 24.70 -21.78 -5.12
CA ARG A 420 24.08 -22.55 -4.04
C ARG A 420 23.45 -21.60 -3.03
N THR A 421 22.24 -21.93 -2.59
CA THR A 421 21.56 -21.17 -1.51
C THR A 421 21.70 -21.93 -0.21
N VAL A 422 22.14 -21.26 0.86
CA VAL A 422 22.25 -21.81 2.20
C VAL A 422 21.18 -21.17 3.09
N CYS A 423 20.37 -21.99 3.76
CA CYS A 423 19.42 -21.57 4.78
C CYS A 423 19.97 -21.97 6.15
N MET A 424 20.10 -21.03 7.08
CA MET A 424 20.63 -21.27 8.42
C MET A 424 19.57 -20.90 9.46
N GLU A 425 19.19 -21.85 10.31
CA GLU A 425 18.17 -21.70 11.33
C GLU A 425 18.80 -21.67 12.73
N PHE A 426 18.55 -20.62 13.52
CA PHE A 426 19.14 -20.44 14.85
C PHE A 426 18.03 -20.44 15.91
N PHE A 427 18.21 -21.24 16.97
CA PHE A 427 17.18 -21.46 18.01
C PHE A 427 17.52 -20.79 19.35
N GLY A 428 18.74 -20.29 19.53
CA GLY A 428 19.20 -19.57 20.74
C GLY A 428 18.90 -18.06 20.71
N ASN A 429 19.48 -17.32 21.65
CA ASN A 429 19.37 -15.86 21.67
C ASN A 429 19.98 -15.27 20.39
N ALA A 430 19.30 -14.28 19.80
CA ALA A 430 19.76 -13.65 18.56
C ALA A 430 21.18 -13.06 18.69
N LYS A 431 21.55 -12.56 19.89
CA LYS A 431 22.90 -12.02 20.13
C LYS A 431 24.02 -13.05 19.90
N ASP A 432 23.74 -14.33 20.15
CA ASP A 432 24.73 -15.40 20.00
C ASP A 432 24.83 -15.86 18.53
N ALA A 433 23.78 -15.61 17.76
CA ALA A 433 23.66 -16.00 16.37
C ALA A 433 24.21 -14.93 15.41
N VAL A 434 24.06 -13.64 15.74
CA VAL A 434 24.51 -12.50 14.92
C VAL A 434 26.01 -12.51 14.57
N PRO A 435 26.95 -12.93 15.44
CA PRO A 435 28.36 -13.08 15.07
C PRO A 435 28.58 -13.94 13.82
N SER A 436 27.71 -14.92 13.57
CA SER A 436 27.75 -15.73 12.34
C SER A 436 27.66 -14.88 11.07
N ILE A 437 26.92 -13.76 11.09
CA ILE A 437 26.79 -12.86 9.93
C ILE A 437 28.16 -12.27 9.57
N VAL A 438 28.89 -11.78 10.58
CA VAL A 438 30.22 -11.19 10.41
C VAL A 438 31.23 -12.25 9.96
N GLU A 439 31.25 -13.39 10.65
CA GLU A 439 32.15 -14.51 10.34
C GLU A 439 31.93 -15.05 8.91
N ILE A 440 30.67 -15.23 8.48
CA ILE A 440 30.32 -15.66 7.12
C ILE A 440 30.76 -14.61 6.10
N ARG A 441 30.49 -13.33 6.35
CA ARG A 441 30.88 -12.25 5.44
C ARG A 441 32.40 -12.20 5.28
N ASP A 442 33.14 -12.15 6.38
CA ASP A 442 34.59 -12.00 6.38
C ASP A 442 35.25 -13.22 5.73
N TYR A 443 34.75 -14.43 6.03
CA TYR A 443 35.17 -15.64 5.34
C TYR A 443 34.99 -15.54 3.83
N LEU A 444 33.78 -15.19 3.36
CA LEU A 444 33.50 -15.13 1.92
C LEU A 444 34.22 -13.96 1.21
N PHE A 445 34.41 -12.82 1.89
CA PHE A 445 35.08 -11.64 1.32
C PHE A 445 36.60 -11.80 1.26
N SER A 446 37.17 -12.67 2.11
CA SER A 446 38.60 -13.04 2.03
C SER A 446 38.95 -13.91 0.82
N ARG A 447 37.94 -14.38 0.07
CA ARG A 447 38.10 -15.31 -1.06
C ARG A 447 37.94 -14.60 -2.40
N THR A 448 38.64 -15.11 -3.41
CA THR A 448 38.57 -14.62 -4.80
C THR A 448 37.84 -15.59 -5.74
N ASP A 449 37.71 -16.86 -5.36
CA ASP A 449 37.13 -17.94 -6.15
C ASP A 449 35.60 -18.08 -6.00
N VAL A 450 35.05 -17.50 -4.92
CA VAL A 450 33.60 -17.45 -4.63
C VAL A 450 33.20 -16.05 -4.19
N LYS A 451 31.92 -15.72 -4.34
CA LYS A 451 31.35 -14.43 -3.95
C LYS A 451 30.03 -14.62 -3.20
N LEU A 452 29.72 -13.69 -2.32
CA LEU A 452 28.42 -13.59 -1.67
C LEU A 452 27.49 -12.72 -2.54
N ALA A 453 26.46 -13.34 -3.13
CA ALA A 453 25.50 -12.64 -4.00
C ALA A 453 24.27 -12.10 -3.25
N GLY A 454 24.06 -12.56 -2.01
CA GLY A 454 23.01 -12.08 -1.13
C GLY A 454 23.12 -12.75 0.24
N LEU A 455 22.84 -12.00 1.31
CA LEU A 455 22.72 -12.52 2.67
C LEU A 455 21.57 -11.78 3.36
N GLU A 456 20.50 -12.51 3.62
CA GLU A 456 19.23 -11.98 4.12
C GLU A 456 18.86 -12.61 5.46
N HIS A 457 18.12 -11.89 6.28
CA HIS A 457 17.72 -12.34 7.61
C HIS A 457 16.24 -12.06 7.90
N LEU A 458 15.61 -12.99 8.62
CA LEU A 458 14.25 -12.88 9.17
C LEU A 458 14.24 -13.23 10.66
N ASP A 459 13.59 -12.40 11.48
CA ASP A 459 13.34 -12.69 12.90
C ASP A 459 12.11 -13.61 13.12
N ASP A 460 11.96 -14.16 14.33
CA ASP A 460 10.85 -15.07 14.68
C ASP A 460 9.45 -14.48 14.47
N ARG A 461 9.31 -13.16 14.60
CA ARG A 461 8.06 -12.44 14.35
C ARG A 461 7.68 -12.46 12.87
N TYR A 462 8.65 -12.24 11.99
CA TYR A 462 8.47 -12.42 10.54
C TYR A 462 8.23 -13.87 10.17
N LEU A 463 9.00 -14.82 10.74
CA LEU A 463 8.80 -16.25 10.49
C LEU A 463 7.36 -16.67 10.82
N LYS A 464 6.84 -16.20 11.95
CA LYS A 464 5.45 -16.42 12.35
C LYS A 464 4.46 -15.79 11.36
N ALA A 465 4.70 -14.56 10.92
CA ALA A 465 3.79 -13.84 10.03
C ALA A 465 3.73 -14.42 8.61
N VAL A 466 4.85 -14.93 8.09
CA VAL A 466 4.90 -15.55 6.74
C VAL A 466 4.46 -17.01 6.74
N GLY A 467 4.20 -17.61 7.91
CA GLY A 467 3.89 -19.03 8.04
C GLY A 467 5.09 -19.92 7.71
N TYR A 468 6.29 -19.51 8.16
CA TYR A 468 7.53 -20.22 7.87
C TYR A 468 7.48 -21.68 8.34
N THR A 469 7.96 -22.58 7.48
CA THR A 469 8.09 -24.00 7.81
C THR A 469 9.54 -24.30 8.20
N THR A 470 9.76 -24.57 9.49
CA THR A 470 11.06 -24.96 10.04
C THR A 470 11.59 -26.22 9.35
N LYS A 471 12.84 -26.18 8.89
CA LYS A 471 13.50 -27.31 8.22
C LYS A 471 14.16 -28.26 9.23
N SER A 472 14.60 -27.73 10.37
CA SER A 472 15.16 -28.50 11.46
C SER A 472 14.13 -29.40 12.17
N LYS A 473 14.62 -30.53 12.68
CA LYS A 473 13.88 -31.43 13.58
C LYS A 473 14.03 -31.05 15.06
N ARG A 474 14.94 -30.13 15.43
CA ARG A 474 15.15 -29.67 16.83
C ARG A 474 13.88 -29.13 17.49
N THR A 475 12.96 -28.67 16.66
CA THR A 475 11.62 -28.20 16.99
C THR A 475 10.80 -29.11 17.91
N LEU A 476 11.09 -30.41 17.96
CA LEU A 476 10.34 -31.41 18.72
C LEU A 476 10.86 -31.65 20.16
N ALA A 477 11.96 -31.01 20.59
CA ALA A 477 12.78 -31.56 21.68
C ALA A 477 12.84 -30.78 23.01
N GLN A 478 12.11 -29.66 23.23
CA GLN A 478 12.14 -28.97 24.54
C GLN A 478 10.77 -28.84 25.21
N PRO A 479 10.39 -29.81 26.05
CA PRO A 479 9.25 -29.70 26.96
C PRO A 479 9.51 -28.55 27.95
N GLY A 480 8.60 -27.57 28.01
CA GLY A 480 8.70 -26.43 28.94
C GLY A 480 9.15 -25.10 28.31
N SER A 481 9.74 -25.12 27.12
CA SER A 481 9.94 -23.88 26.35
C SER A 481 8.61 -23.48 25.72
N GLY A 482 7.97 -22.41 26.19
CA GLY A 482 6.66 -21.96 25.71
C GLY A 482 6.64 -21.43 24.26
N GLY A 483 7.68 -21.72 23.45
CA GLY A 483 7.97 -21.23 22.11
C GLY A 483 7.19 -21.93 21.00
N SER A 484 7.02 -21.25 19.86
CA SER A 484 6.22 -21.70 18.72
C SER A 484 6.88 -22.79 17.85
N GLY A 485 7.99 -23.39 18.29
CA GLY A 485 8.83 -24.25 17.45
C GLY A 485 9.48 -23.53 16.25
N LEU A 486 9.51 -22.20 16.24
CA LEU A 486 10.16 -21.43 15.19
C LEU A 486 11.59 -21.08 15.61
N PRO A 487 12.56 -21.04 14.68
CA PRO A 487 13.86 -20.43 14.91
C PRO A 487 13.70 -18.98 15.40
N LYS A 488 14.62 -18.51 16.23
CA LYS A 488 14.73 -17.10 16.61
C LYS A 488 15.22 -16.22 15.47
N MET A 489 16.03 -16.79 14.60
CA MET A 489 16.62 -16.13 13.46
C MET A 489 16.81 -17.12 12.32
N VAL A 490 16.54 -16.68 11.09
CA VAL A 490 16.88 -17.40 9.86
C VAL A 490 17.76 -16.53 8.98
N LEU A 491 18.89 -17.08 8.50
CA LEU A 491 19.71 -16.47 7.46
C LEU A 491 19.54 -17.22 6.12
N LEU A 492 19.45 -16.48 5.03
CA LEU A 492 19.43 -17.01 3.66
C LEU A 492 20.60 -16.40 2.87
N ALA A 493 21.52 -17.22 2.39
CA ALA A 493 22.69 -16.78 1.65
C ALA A 493 22.73 -17.38 0.24
N ASP A 494 22.99 -16.57 -0.79
CA ASP A 494 23.35 -17.04 -2.12
C ASP A 494 24.88 -16.94 -2.28
N ILE A 495 25.55 -18.08 -2.46
CA ILE A 495 27.00 -18.19 -2.68
C ILE A 495 27.23 -18.60 -4.13
N VAL A 496 28.06 -17.83 -4.83
CA VAL A 496 28.25 -17.94 -6.29
C VAL A 496 29.73 -18.05 -6.66
N GLY A 497 30.04 -18.72 -7.75
CA GLY A 497 31.40 -18.86 -8.27
C GLY A 497 31.42 -19.55 -9.65
N ASP A 498 32.55 -19.51 -10.33
CA ASP A 498 32.74 -20.19 -11.62
C ASP A 498 33.30 -21.62 -11.49
N ASP A 499 33.74 -22.01 -10.28
CA ASP A 499 34.09 -23.39 -9.92
C ASP A 499 33.03 -23.98 -8.97
N ALA A 500 32.38 -25.06 -9.40
CA ALA A 500 31.35 -25.76 -8.62
C ALA A 500 31.88 -26.32 -7.29
N ASP A 501 33.14 -26.78 -7.26
CA ASP A 501 33.73 -27.39 -6.06
C ASP A 501 34.15 -26.32 -5.05
N ALA A 502 34.66 -25.18 -5.52
CA ALA A 502 34.90 -24.01 -4.67
C ALA A 502 33.62 -23.53 -3.99
N VAL A 503 32.52 -23.38 -4.75
CA VAL A 503 31.20 -23.02 -4.21
C VAL A 503 30.73 -24.08 -3.21
N ALA A 504 30.95 -25.36 -3.49
CA ALA A 504 30.59 -26.45 -2.57
C ALA A 504 31.33 -26.34 -1.23
N ARG A 505 32.65 -26.22 -1.27
CA ARG A 505 33.48 -26.08 -0.06
C ARG A 505 33.10 -24.86 0.76
N ALA A 506 32.89 -23.71 0.10
CA ALA A 506 32.46 -22.48 0.76
C ALA A 506 31.09 -22.63 1.43
N THR A 507 30.12 -23.30 0.77
CA THR A 507 28.81 -23.55 1.41
C THR A 507 28.90 -24.45 2.64
N SER A 508 29.72 -25.50 2.60
CA SER A 508 29.91 -26.39 3.75
C SER A 508 30.55 -25.65 4.93
N GLU A 509 31.49 -24.76 4.65
CA GLU A 509 32.13 -23.95 5.68
C GLU A 509 31.17 -22.94 6.31
N VAL A 510 30.31 -22.30 5.51
CA VAL A 510 29.23 -21.43 6.04
C VAL A 510 28.28 -22.20 6.96
N VAL A 511 27.94 -23.44 6.61
CA VAL A 511 27.15 -24.32 7.50
C VAL A 511 27.93 -24.63 8.79
N ARG A 512 29.24 -24.88 8.71
CA ARG A 512 30.09 -25.13 9.89
C ARG A 512 30.13 -23.92 10.83
N ILE A 513 30.26 -22.71 10.28
CA ILE A 513 30.18 -21.45 11.04
C ILE A 513 28.84 -21.35 11.76
N ALA A 514 27.72 -21.52 11.05
CA ALA A 514 26.39 -21.48 11.66
C ALA A 514 26.23 -22.51 12.78
N ASN A 515 26.69 -23.75 12.58
CA ASN A 515 26.63 -24.83 13.57
C ASN A 515 27.42 -24.49 14.85
N SER A 516 28.54 -23.77 14.73
CA SER A 516 29.36 -23.35 15.88
C SER A 516 28.64 -22.33 16.78
N ARG A 517 27.58 -21.69 16.29
CA ARG A 517 26.77 -20.68 16.97
C ARG A 517 25.34 -21.15 17.24
N HIS A 518 25.16 -22.46 17.49
CA HIS A 518 23.85 -23.08 17.77
C HIS A 518 22.84 -22.99 16.62
N GLY A 519 23.31 -22.75 15.40
CA GLY A 519 22.52 -22.82 14.17
C GLY A 519 22.47 -24.22 13.57
N GLU A 520 21.61 -24.41 12.57
CA GLU A 520 21.62 -25.55 11.65
C GLU A 520 21.52 -25.06 10.21
N GLY A 521 22.39 -25.57 9.33
CA GLY A 521 22.45 -25.16 7.93
C GLY A 521 21.88 -26.20 6.95
N PHE A 522 21.17 -25.72 5.93
CA PHE A 522 20.57 -26.50 4.85
C PHE A 522 20.99 -25.92 3.50
N VAL A 523 21.42 -26.76 2.55
CA VAL A 523 21.91 -26.32 1.24
C VAL A 523 20.93 -26.70 0.13
N ALA A 524 20.53 -25.73 -0.68
CA ALA A 524 19.76 -25.90 -1.90
C ALA A 524 20.65 -25.73 -3.13
N VAL A 525 20.77 -26.81 -3.92
CA VAL A 525 21.61 -26.85 -5.12
C VAL A 525 20.79 -26.61 -6.39
N SER A 526 19.61 -27.24 -6.53
CA SER A 526 18.76 -27.08 -7.71
C SER A 526 18.04 -25.73 -7.75
N ALA A 527 17.78 -25.20 -8.94
CA ALA A 527 17.10 -23.92 -9.12
C ALA A 527 15.72 -23.88 -8.41
N ASP A 528 14.96 -24.97 -8.47
CA ASP A 528 13.66 -25.08 -7.80
C ASP A 528 13.77 -25.07 -6.28
N ALA A 529 14.77 -25.77 -5.71
CA ALA A 529 15.01 -25.76 -4.27
C ALA A 529 15.43 -24.35 -3.79
N ARG A 530 16.31 -23.68 -4.53
CA ARG A 530 16.71 -22.29 -4.24
C ARG A 530 15.51 -21.35 -4.28
N LYS A 531 14.66 -21.47 -5.31
CA LYS A 531 13.42 -20.69 -5.44
C LYS A 531 12.47 -20.90 -4.25
N LYS A 532 12.34 -22.14 -3.75
CA LYS A 532 11.55 -22.46 -2.56
C LYS A 532 12.12 -21.79 -1.30
N PHE A 533 13.43 -21.80 -1.09
CA PHE A 533 14.05 -21.14 0.08
C PHE A 533 13.81 -19.63 0.08
N TRP A 534 13.87 -19.00 -1.09
CA TRP A 534 13.65 -17.56 -1.25
C TRP A 534 12.18 -17.12 -1.21
N LEU A 535 11.23 -18.05 -1.27
CA LEU A 535 9.80 -17.73 -1.35
C LEU A 535 9.28 -17.06 -0.07
N ASP A 536 9.76 -17.49 1.09
CA ASP A 536 9.35 -16.94 2.39
C ASP A 536 9.82 -15.47 2.54
N ARG A 537 11.04 -15.16 2.10
CA ARG A 537 11.59 -13.80 2.10
C ARG A 537 10.80 -12.81 1.23
N LYS A 538 10.13 -13.29 0.17
CA LYS A 538 9.28 -12.44 -0.70
C LYS A 538 7.93 -12.09 -0.08
N ARG A 539 7.54 -12.75 1.03
CA ARG A 539 6.23 -12.61 1.71
C ARG A 539 6.27 -11.73 2.97
N THR A 540 7.35 -10.99 3.23
CA THR A 540 7.48 -10.13 4.43
C THR A 540 6.34 -9.10 4.59
N ALA A 541 5.70 -8.68 3.50
CA ALA A 541 4.51 -7.84 3.54
C ALA A 541 3.35 -8.40 4.39
N ALA A 542 3.30 -9.72 4.64
CA ALA A 542 2.30 -10.38 5.47
C ALA A 542 2.28 -9.90 6.94
N ILE A 543 3.36 -9.27 7.42
CA ILE A 543 3.47 -8.75 8.80
C ILE A 543 2.34 -7.77 9.17
N ALA A 544 1.80 -7.06 8.17
CA ALA A 544 0.76 -6.05 8.35
C ALA A 544 -0.67 -6.60 8.23
N ARG A 545 -0.86 -7.93 8.06
CA ARG A 545 -2.18 -8.55 7.91
C ARG A 545 -3.08 -8.36 9.13
N HIS A 546 -2.50 -8.16 10.31
CA HIS A 546 -3.24 -8.04 11.57
C HIS A 546 -3.63 -6.58 11.91
N THR A 547 -3.23 -5.58 11.12
CA THR A 547 -3.37 -4.14 11.44
C THR A 547 -4.05 -3.33 10.34
N ASN A 548 -5.08 -3.87 9.69
CA ASN A 548 -5.73 -3.26 8.51
C ASN A 548 -4.68 -2.76 7.47
N ALA A 549 -3.57 -3.48 7.35
CA ALA A 549 -2.46 -3.21 6.43
C ALA A 549 -1.76 -1.84 6.51
N PHE A 550 -1.88 -1.11 7.63
CA PHE A 550 -1.00 0.04 7.87
C PHE A 550 0.22 -0.38 8.71
N LYS A 551 1.40 0.09 8.30
CA LYS A 551 2.67 -0.13 9.02
C LYS A 551 3.63 1.02 8.78
N ILE A 552 4.38 1.36 9.83
CA ILE A 552 5.51 2.29 9.73
C ILE A 552 6.74 1.47 9.32
N ASN A 553 7.43 1.92 8.27
CA ASN A 553 8.57 1.23 7.67
C ASN A 553 9.83 2.06 7.87
N GLU A 554 10.74 1.57 8.70
CA GLU A 554 12.06 2.17 8.84
C GLU A 554 13.12 1.24 8.26
N ASP A 555 14.11 1.83 7.61
CA ASP A 555 15.33 1.18 7.15
C ASP A 555 16.51 1.94 7.72
N VAL A 556 17.30 1.30 8.58
CA VAL A 556 18.52 1.85 9.17
C VAL A 556 19.70 0.99 8.78
N VAL A 557 20.91 1.54 8.77
CA VAL A 557 22.11 0.74 8.51
C VAL A 557 22.97 0.72 9.76
N ILE A 558 23.28 -0.48 10.23
CA ILE A 558 24.03 -0.72 11.46
C ILE A 558 25.38 -1.34 11.08
N PRO A 559 26.51 -0.87 11.67
CA PRO A 559 27.79 -1.54 11.53
C PRO A 559 27.65 -3.01 11.93
N LEU A 560 28.04 -3.93 11.05
CA LEU A 560 27.83 -5.36 11.25
C LEU A 560 28.33 -5.91 12.60
N PRO A 561 29.50 -5.49 13.12
CA PRO A 561 29.96 -5.92 14.45
C PRO A 561 29.01 -5.55 15.60
N ARG A 562 28.16 -4.53 15.43
CA ARG A 562 27.23 -4.03 16.45
C ARG A 562 25.78 -4.45 16.22
N MET A 563 25.53 -5.33 15.26
CA MET A 563 24.19 -5.80 14.92
C MET A 563 23.49 -6.55 16.08
N GLY A 564 24.27 -7.21 16.94
CA GLY A 564 23.76 -7.93 18.11
C GLY A 564 23.14 -6.96 19.12
N GLU A 565 23.85 -5.87 19.40
CA GLU A 565 23.39 -4.79 20.29
C GLU A 565 22.13 -4.10 19.75
N TYR A 566 22.03 -3.92 18.42
CA TYR A 566 20.81 -3.39 17.81
C TYR A 566 19.63 -4.32 18.03
N THR A 567 19.81 -5.62 17.75
CA THR A 567 18.74 -6.62 17.91
C THR A 567 18.28 -6.72 19.37
N GLU A 568 19.21 -6.67 20.33
CA GLU A 568 18.91 -6.63 21.76
C GLU A 568 18.15 -5.37 22.17
N GLY A 569 18.56 -4.19 21.66
CA GLY A 569 17.87 -2.93 21.90
C GLY A 569 16.43 -2.92 21.34
N ILE A 570 16.20 -3.54 20.18
CA ILE A 570 14.84 -3.70 19.63
C ILE A 570 14.00 -4.65 20.48
N GLU A 571 14.58 -5.75 20.98
CA GLU A 571 13.88 -6.66 21.87
C GLU A 571 13.49 -5.99 23.19
N ARG A 572 14.36 -5.13 23.73
CA ARG A 572 14.05 -4.29 24.89
C ARG A 572 12.85 -3.38 24.63
N ILE A 573 12.85 -2.66 23.52
CA ILE A 573 11.70 -1.82 23.12
C ILE A 573 10.42 -2.67 23.04
N ASN A 574 10.49 -3.86 22.43
CA ASN A 574 9.35 -4.77 22.33
C ASN A 574 8.83 -5.26 23.69
N ILE A 575 9.72 -5.60 24.63
CA ILE A 575 9.33 -6.03 25.98
C ILE A 575 8.64 -4.89 26.72
N GLU A 576 9.20 -3.68 26.67
CA GLU A 576 8.60 -2.50 27.30
C GLU A 576 7.21 -2.17 26.72
N LEU A 577 7.07 -2.17 25.39
CA LEU A 577 5.78 -1.95 24.72
C LEU A 577 4.75 -3.03 25.09
N SER A 578 5.19 -4.29 25.16
CA SER A 578 4.36 -5.42 25.57
C SER A 578 3.89 -5.30 27.03
N LEU A 579 4.75 -4.85 27.95
CA LEU A 579 4.40 -4.62 29.35
C LEU A 579 3.45 -3.42 29.51
N ARG A 580 3.70 -2.31 28.81
CA ARG A 580 2.80 -1.13 28.83
C ARG A 580 1.38 -1.48 28.39
N ASN A 581 1.22 -2.20 27.27
CA ASN A 581 -0.10 -2.65 26.81
C ASN A 581 -0.78 -3.63 27.77
N LYS A 582 0.00 -4.47 28.46
CA LYS A 582 -0.53 -5.37 29.50
C LYS A 582 -0.97 -4.62 30.76
N LEU A 583 -0.28 -3.55 31.14
CA LEU A 583 -0.69 -2.69 32.25
C LEU A 583 -1.99 -1.93 31.91
N GLU A 584 -2.12 -1.43 30.68
CA GLU A 584 -3.37 -0.84 30.17
C GLU A 584 -4.55 -1.83 30.27
N LEU A 585 -4.32 -3.10 29.93
CA LEU A 585 -5.32 -4.15 30.10
C LEU A 585 -5.75 -4.31 31.57
N VAL A 586 -4.78 -4.35 32.49
CA VAL A 586 -5.08 -4.48 33.92
C VAL A 586 -5.85 -3.26 34.42
N ASP A 587 -5.48 -2.06 33.99
CA ASP A 587 -6.16 -0.82 34.34
C ASP A 587 -7.62 -0.80 33.81
N ALA A 588 -7.85 -1.28 32.59
CA ALA A 588 -9.19 -1.40 32.02
C ALA A 588 -10.07 -2.43 32.77
N LEU A 589 -9.49 -3.54 33.20
CA LEU A 589 -10.20 -4.55 34.00
C LEU A 589 -10.49 -4.07 35.42
N LEU A 590 -9.54 -3.37 36.06
CA LEU A 590 -9.77 -2.72 37.34
C LEU A 590 -10.92 -1.71 37.26
N ALA A 591 -10.98 -0.94 36.17
CA ALA A 591 -12.08 0.00 35.92
C ALA A 591 -13.43 -0.73 35.76
N LEU A 592 -13.47 -1.86 35.03
CA LEU A 592 -14.67 -2.69 34.89
C LEU A 592 -15.20 -3.13 36.27
N PHE A 593 -14.34 -3.72 37.10
CA PHE A 593 -14.75 -4.26 38.41
C PHE A 593 -15.11 -3.17 39.43
N ARG A 594 -14.54 -1.96 39.32
CA ARG A 594 -14.89 -0.81 40.18
C ARG A 594 -16.21 -0.12 39.80
N ARG A 595 -16.69 -0.28 38.57
CA ARG A 595 -17.90 0.40 38.08
C ARG A 595 -19.20 -0.16 38.68
N GLY A 596 -19.16 -1.34 39.31
CA GLY A 596 -20.28 -1.97 40.03
C GLY A 596 -21.38 -2.58 39.17
N ASN A 597 -21.61 -2.10 37.94
CA ASN A 597 -22.63 -2.62 37.02
C ASN A 597 -22.07 -3.73 36.10
N LEU A 598 -21.88 -4.93 36.64
CA LEU A 598 -21.31 -6.08 35.91
C LEU A 598 -22.41 -6.90 35.19
N PRO A 599 -22.15 -7.39 33.97
CA PRO A 599 -23.12 -8.21 33.24
C PRO A 599 -23.24 -9.60 33.87
N LEU A 600 -24.46 -10.01 34.24
CA LEU A 600 -24.75 -11.34 34.80
C LEU A 600 -25.59 -12.17 33.82
N GLY A 601 -25.31 -13.47 33.77
CA GLY A 601 -26.06 -14.47 33.01
C GLY A 601 -27.18 -15.10 33.84
N LYS A 602 -27.98 -15.96 33.21
CA LYS A 602 -28.96 -16.79 33.93
C LYS A 602 -28.21 -17.94 34.63
N GLY A 603 -28.56 -18.23 35.89
CA GLY A 603 -28.02 -19.36 36.64
C GLY A 603 -28.45 -20.71 36.08
N ASP A 604 -27.84 -21.78 36.58
CA ASP A 604 -28.17 -23.16 36.20
C ASP A 604 -29.57 -23.58 36.71
N ASP A 605 -30.06 -22.93 37.77
CA ASP A 605 -31.45 -23.01 38.23
C ASP A 605 -32.28 -21.85 37.64
N ALA A 606 -33.42 -22.20 37.04
CA ALA A 606 -34.32 -21.27 36.37
C ALA A 606 -35.00 -20.32 37.39
N GLY A 607 -34.29 -19.28 37.83
CA GLY A 607 -34.88 -18.18 38.61
C GLY A 607 -33.96 -17.42 39.57
N GLU A 608 -32.79 -17.94 39.94
CA GLU A 608 -31.96 -17.29 40.98
C GLU A 608 -30.82 -16.44 40.39
N ILE A 609 -30.86 -15.14 40.67
CA ILE A 609 -29.73 -14.22 40.48
C ILE A 609 -28.75 -14.47 41.64
N PRO A 610 -27.42 -14.55 41.39
CA PRO A 610 -26.44 -14.70 42.46
C PRO A 610 -26.63 -13.64 43.56
N SER A 611 -26.49 -14.04 44.84
CA SER A 611 -26.64 -13.08 45.96
C SER A 611 -25.63 -11.94 45.83
N ALA A 612 -26.06 -10.71 46.15
CA ALA A 612 -25.22 -9.51 46.03
C ALA A 612 -23.90 -9.65 46.82
N GLU A 613 -23.96 -10.32 47.98
CA GLU A 613 -22.81 -10.60 48.84
C GLU A 613 -21.79 -11.55 48.19
N LEU A 614 -22.25 -12.59 47.48
CA LEU A 614 -21.36 -13.53 46.78
C LEU A 614 -20.70 -12.90 45.54
N LEU A 615 -21.40 -11.98 44.87
CA LEU A 615 -20.81 -11.20 43.79
C LEU A 615 -19.76 -10.22 44.33
N GLU A 616 -20.03 -9.55 45.45
CA GLU A 616 -19.13 -8.59 46.07
C GLU A 616 -17.80 -9.23 46.50
N ASP A 617 -17.84 -10.40 47.16
CA ASP A 617 -16.63 -11.14 47.54
C ASP A 617 -15.78 -11.56 46.32
N ARG A 618 -16.41 -12.09 45.27
CA ARG A 618 -15.70 -12.47 44.02
C ARG A 618 -15.09 -11.27 43.32
N VAL A 619 -15.76 -10.11 43.34
CA VAL A 619 -15.22 -8.86 42.80
C VAL A 619 -14.01 -8.39 43.60
N LEU A 620 -14.04 -8.48 44.94
CA LEU A 620 -12.89 -8.18 45.79
C LEU A 620 -11.70 -9.09 45.48
N GLN A 621 -11.93 -10.40 45.35
CA GLN A 621 -10.88 -11.35 44.95
C GLN A 621 -10.27 -11.00 43.58
N ALA A 622 -11.11 -10.63 42.60
CA ALA A 622 -10.64 -10.20 41.28
C ALA A 622 -9.83 -8.90 41.36
N LEU A 623 -10.23 -7.92 42.19
CA LEU A 623 -9.51 -6.67 42.39
C LEU A 623 -8.13 -6.90 43.04
N VAL A 624 -8.04 -7.78 44.05
CA VAL A 624 -6.77 -8.16 44.69
C VAL A 624 -5.83 -8.82 43.69
N LEU A 625 -6.31 -9.84 42.97
CA LEU A 625 -5.56 -10.51 41.90
C LEU A 625 -5.00 -9.50 40.88
N LEU A 626 -5.86 -8.61 40.38
CA LEU A 626 -5.46 -7.62 39.37
C LEU A 626 -4.44 -6.62 39.95
N ALA A 627 -4.57 -6.20 41.20
CA ALA A 627 -3.61 -5.30 41.85
C ALA A 627 -2.23 -5.97 42.02
N GLU A 628 -2.18 -7.24 42.43
CA GLU A 628 -0.94 -8.02 42.55
C GLU A 628 -0.25 -8.19 41.20
N VAL A 629 -1.00 -8.62 40.18
CA VAL A 629 -0.47 -8.80 38.82
C VAL A 629 0.00 -7.47 38.24
N ARG A 630 -0.74 -6.38 38.47
CA ARG A 630 -0.33 -5.02 38.08
C ARG A 630 0.99 -4.63 38.73
N GLY A 631 1.11 -4.84 40.04
CA GLY A 631 2.31 -4.53 40.82
C GLY A 631 3.52 -5.29 40.29
N LEU A 632 3.37 -6.59 40.03
CA LEU A 632 4.42 -7.44 39.46
C LEU A 632 4.87 -6.96 38.07
N TRP A 633 3.92 -6.71 37.16
CA TRP A 633 4.24 -6.29 35.80
C TRP A 633 4.83 -4.87 35.75
N GLN A 634 4.39 -3.97 36.63
CA GLN A 634 4.95 -2.63 36.79
C GLN A 634 6.38 -2.70 37.36
N PHE A 635 6.61 -3.59 38.33
CA PHE A 635 7.94 -3.83 38.88
C PHE A 635 8.91 -4.29 37.79
N TRP A 636 8.51 -5.27 36.96
CA TRP A 636 9.30 -5.71 35.81
C TRP A 636 9.60 -4.58 34.82
N LEU A 637 8.60 -3.76 34.47
CA LEU A 637 8.77 -2.65 33.52
C LEU A 637 9.76 -1.59 34.04
N THR A 638 9.73 -1.30 35.33
CA THR A 638 10.53 -0.23 35.94
C THR A 638 11.95 -0.68 36.28
N ASN A 639 12.17 -1.99 36.46
CA ASN A 639 13.41 -2.56 36.98
C ASN A 639 14.06 -3.55 35.99
N LEU A 640 13.89 -3.37 34.67
CA LEU A 640 14.44 -4.28 33.66
C LEU A 640 15.95 -4.56 33.81
N ASP A 641 16.71 -3.57 34.28
CA ASP A 641 18.17 -3.68 34.48
C ASP A 641 18.56 -4.24 35.87
N ALA A 642 17.59 -4.51 36.75
CA ALA A 642 17.86 -5.07 38.07
C ALA A 642 18.37 -6.52 37.94
N VAL A 643 19.56 -6.76 38.48
CA VAL A 643 20.20 -8.08 38.52
C VAL A 643 19.56 -8.91 39.62
N GLN A 644 19.00 -10.06 39.25
CA GLN A 644 18.48 -11.04 40.21
C GLN A 644 19.60 -12.00 40.60
N PRO A 645 19.76 -12.31 41.90
CA PRO A 645 20.72 -13.31 42.36
C PRO A 645 20.37 -14.68 41.79
N ASP A 646 21.36 -15.39 41.27
CA ASP A 646 21.19 -16.77 40.82
C ASP A 646 21.09 -17.72 42.02
N THR A 647 20.21 -18.72 41.93
CA THR A 647 20.01 -19.72 42.99
C THR A 647 21.06 -20.83 42.99
N HIS A 648 21.99 -20.83 42.03
CA HIS A 648 22.98 -21.89 41.80
C HIS A 648 24.44 -21.39 41.81
N GLY A 649 24.71 -20.15 42.22
CA GLY A 649 26.07 -19.61 42.38
C GLY A 649 26.71 -19.06 41.10
N LEU A 650 25.95 -18.88 40.02
CA LEU A 650 26.38 -18.17 38.81
C LEU A 650 26.22 -16.64 38.96
N PRO A 651 26.81 -15.82 38.07
CA PRO A 651 26.53 -14.38 38.04
C PRO A 651 25.03 -14.14 37.86
N GLY A 652 24.46 -13.25 38.67
CA GLY A 652 23.05 -12.88 38.56
C GLY A 652 22.73 -12.29 37.18
N GLU A 653 21.48 -12.43 36.75
CA GLU A 653 21.01 -11.95 35.45
C GLU A 653 19.94 -10.88 35.59
N THR A 654 19.86 -9.97 34.63
CA THR A 654 18.87 -8.89 34.64
C THR A 654 17.46 -9.44 34.42
N LEU A 655 16.45 -8.74 34.95
CA LEU A 655 15.05 -9.05 34.66
C LEU A 655 14.75 -9.00 33.15
N PHE A 656 15.43 -8.13 32.40
CA PHE A 656 15.38 -8.11 30.94
C PHE A 656 15.80 -9.44 30.32
N ALA A 657 16.94 -10.02 30.71
CA ALA A 657 17.42 -11.29 30.17
C ALA A 657 16.42 -12.43 30.43
N GLN A 658 15.87 -12.49 31.65
CA GLN A 658 14.86 -13.51 32.02
C GLN A 658 13.52 -13.32 31.30
N LEU A 659 13.12 -12.08 30.98
CA LEU A 659 11.94 -11.80 30.15
C LEU A 659 12.19 -12.13 28.67
N GLN A 660 13.42 -11.90 28.18
CA GLN A 660 13.82 -12.13 26.80
C GLN A 660 13.84 -13.62 26.44
N ASP A 661 14.32 -14.48 27.35
CA ASP A 661 14.36 -15.94 27.16
C ASP A 661 13.12 -16.70 27.68
N TRP A 662 12.16 -15.94 28.24
CA TRP A 662 10.83 -16.38 28.66
C TRP A 662 10.81 -17.18 29.98
N ARG A 663 11.89 -17.15 30.77
CA ARG A 663 11.86 -17.61 32.17
C ARG A 663 10.87 -16.80 33.01
N LEU A 664 10.82 -15.49 32.78
CA LEU A 664 9.74 -14.63 33.23
C LEU A 664 8.78 -14.34 32.08
N ARG A 665 7.47 -14.39 32.35
CA ARG A 665 6.46 -14.15 31.31
C ARG A 665 5.22 -13.45 31.85
N ALA A 666 5.06 -12.18 31.50
CA ALA A 666 3.79 -11.47 31.68
C ALA A 666 2.72 -12.06 30.76
N SER A 667 1.74 -12.78 31.32
CA SER A 667 0.82 -13.62 30.57
C SER A 667 -0.63 -13.44 31.01
N TRP A 668 -1.43 -12.82 30.13
CA TRP A 668 -2.89 -12.74 30.28
C TRP A 668 -3.52 -14.11 30.56
N LYS A 669 -3.10 -15.15 29.82
CA LYS A 669 -3.73 -16.48 29.92
C LYS A 669 -3.52 -17.13 31.28
N THR A 670 -2.29 -17.06 31.81
CA THR A 670 -1.90 -17.82 33.01
C THR A 670 -2.03 -17.01 34.28
N GLN A 671 -1.73 -15.71 34.25
CA GLN A 671 -1.71 -14.86 35.45
C GLN A 671 -3.04 -14.12 35.68
N ILE A 672 -3.88 -13.96 34.65
CA ILE A 672 -5.16 -13.24 34.80
C ILE A 672 -6.36 -14.12 34.42
N LEU A 673 -6.47 -14.55 33.16
CA LEU A 673 -7.66 -15.24 32.67
C LEU A 673 -7.94 -16.54 33.44
N LYS A 674 -6.94 -17.41 33.62
CA LYS A 674 -7.14 -18.68 34.34
C LYS A 674 -7.56 -18.45 35.81
N PRO A 675 -6.90 -17.57 36.59
CA PRO A 675 -7.41 -17.19 37.92
C PRO A 675 -8.81 -16.57 37.90
N LEU A 676 -9.12 -15.66 36.96
CA LEU A 676 -10.46 -15.08 36.83
C LEU A 676 -11.51 -16.14 36.50
N GLN A 677 -11.19 -17.16 35.70
CA GLN A 677 -12.09 -18.29 35.45
C GLN A 677 -12.36 -19.12 36.71
N SER A 678 -11.38 -19.22 37.61
CA SER A 678 -11.58 -19.86 38.93
C SER A 678 -12.45 -19.01 39.85
N ILE A 679 -12.28 -17.68 39.85
CA ILE A 679 -13.10 -16.75 40.65
C ILE A 679 -14.55 -16.69 40.12
N PHE A 680 -14.73 -16.64 38.81
CA PHE A 680 -16.02 -16.51 38.12
C PHE A 680 -16.47 -17.83 37.48
N GLY A 681 -16.44 -18.93 38.24
CA GLY A 681 -16.97 -20.22 37.80
C GLY A 681 -18.51 -20.27 37.84
N GLY A 682 -19.12 -20.90 36.83
CA GLY A 682 -20.57 -21.13 36.68
C GLY A 682 -21.23 -20.30 35.54
N GLY A 683 -22.35 -20.78 34.98
CA GLY A 683 -23.02 -20.14 33.84
C GLY A 683 -23.45 -18.68 34.08
N ALA A 684 -23.79 -18.35 35.33
CA ALA A 684 -24.20 -17.00 35.74
C ALA A 684 -23.11 -15.93 35.58
N PHE A 685 -21.82 -16.29 35.59
CA PHE A 685 -20.71 -15.32 35.50
C PHE A 685 -19.98 -15.33 34.15
N GLU A 686 -20.37 -16.20 33.22
CA GLU A 686 -19.77 -16.25 31.88
C GLU A 686 -19.85 -14.91 31.12
N PRO A 687 -20.91 -14.07 31.24
CA PRO A 687 -20.92 -12.75 30.64
C PRO A 687 -19.82 -11.81 31.16
N ILE A 688 -19.42 -11.92 32.44
CA ILE A 688 -18.28 -11.17 33.00
C ILE A 688 -16.98 -11.63 32.32
N LEU A 689 -16.78 -12.94 32.19
CA LEU A 689 -15.59 -13.49 31.51
C LEU A 689 -15.57 -13.12 30.03
N ALA A 690 -16.72 -13.12 29.36
CA ALA A 690 -16.86 -12.67 27.99
C ALA A 690 -16.48 -11.19 27.84
N GLU A 691 -16.90 -10.35 28.78
CA GLU A 691 -16.54 -8.93 28.80
C GLU A 691 -15.04 -8.72 29.07
N CYS A 692 -14.45 -9.46 30.01
CA CYS A 692 -13.00 -9.48 30.22
C CYS A 692 -12.23 -9.89 28.94
N ARG A 693 -12.71 -10.90 28.20
CA ARG A 693 -12.12 -11.31 26.92
C ARG A 693 -12.33 -10.25 25.83
N ARG A 694 -13.46 -9.53 25.84
CA ARG A 694 -13.74 -8.41 24.92
C ARG A 694 -12.75 -7.26 25.17
N ILE A 695 -12.59 -6.82 26.42
CA ILE A 695 -11.61 -5.80 26.83
C ILE A 695 -10.19 -6.23 26.43
N HIS A 696 -9.81 -7.48 26.70
CA HIS A 696 -8.51 -8.00 26.27
C HIS A 696 -8.31 -7.90 24.76
N LYS A 697 -9.31 -8.26 23.95
CA LYS A 697 -9.22 -8.14 22.48
C LYS A 697 -9.09 -6.68 22.04
N GLU A 698 -9.81 -5.77 22.69
CA GLU A 698 -9.78 -4.32 22.42
C GLU A 698 -8.41 -3.72 22.73
N VAL A 699 -7.87 -3.97 23.93
CA VAL A 699 -6.54 -3.48 24.34
C VAL A 699 -5.43 -4.12 23.49
N LEU A 700 -5.52 -5.43 23.20
CA LEU A 700 -4.52 -6.12 22.38
C LEU A 700 -4.45 -5.55 20.95
N ARG A 701 -5.57 -5.05 20.41
CA ARG A 701 -5.61 -4.39 19.10
C ARG A 701 -4.74 -3.12 19.06
N GLY A 702 -4.54 -2.44 20.20
CA GLY A 702 -3.67 -1.27 20.33
C GLY A 702 -2.18 -1.58 20.53
N ARG A 703 -1.76 -2.85 20.56
CA ARG A 703 -0.39 -3.22 20.90
C ARG A 703 0.62 -2.91 19.79
N VAL A 704 1.55 -2.00 20.06
CA VAL A 704 2.71 -1.70 19.20
C VAL A 704 3.83 -2.70 19.44
N TRP A 705 4.53 -3.08 18.38
CA TRP A 705 5.74 -3.90 18.41
C TRP A 705 6.53 -3.74 17.10
N ALA A 706 7.83 -3.99 17.14
CA ALA A 706 8.75 -3.92 16.02
C ALA A 706 9.18 -5.32 15.54
N ALA A 707 9.24 -5.49 14.22
CA ALA A 707 9.71 -6.70 13.54
C ALA A 707 10.95 -6.39 12.69
N LEU A 708 11.91 -7.31 12.64
CA LEU A 708 13.18 -7.12 11.92
C LEU A 708 13.34 -8.08 10.75
N HIS A 709 13.59 -7.52 9.57
CA HIS A 709 14.24 -8.23 8.48
C HIS A 709 15.40 -7.40 7.96
N MET A 710 16.42 -8.00 7.34
CA MET A 710 17.60 -7.23 6.94
C MET A 710 18.28 -7.80 5.70
N HIS A 711 18.95 -6.91 4.98
CA HIS A 711 20.04 -7.24 4.07
C HIS A 711 21.30 -7.40 4.93
N ALA A 712 21.41 -8.54 5.60
CA ALA A 712 22.46 -8.84 6.57
C ALA A 712 23.89 -8.72 6.00
N GLY A 713 24.07 -8.88 4.68
CA GLY A 713 25.38 -8.67 4.03
C GLY A 713 25.88 -7.22 4.05
N ASP A 714 24.98 -6.25 4.12
CA ASP A 714 25.29 -4.80 4.03
C ASP A 714 25.03 -4.05 5.35
N GLY A 715 24.50 -4.74 6.36
CA GLY A 715 24.09 -4.13 7.63
C GLY A 715 22.79 -3.32 7.55
N ASN A 716 22.07 -3.36 6.42
CA ASN A 716 20.80 -2.63 6.25
C ASN A 716 19.63 -3.40 6.86
N VAL A 717 19.05 -2.85 7.94
CA VAL A 717 17.99 -3.42 8.75
C VAL A 717 16.67 -2.69 8.51
N HIS A 718 15.66 -3.45 8.11
CA HIS A 718 14.29 -2.99 7.97
C HIS A 718 13.50 -3.27 9.25
N THR A 719 13.20 -2.23 10.00
CA THR A 719 12.42 -2.25 11.24
C THR A 719 10.98 -1.81 10.95
N ASN A 720 10.03 -2.73 11.11
CA ASN A 720 8.64 -2.53 10.73
C ASN A 720 7.73 -2.52 11.97
N LEU A 721 6.85 -1.53 12.09
CA LEU A 721 5.89 -1.41 13.18
C LEU A 721 4.46 -1.46 12.62
N PRO A 722 3.75 -2.59 12.73
CA PRO A 722 2.34 -2.69 12.33
C PRO A 722 1.45 -1.83 13.24
N VAL A 723 0.59 -0.99 12.67
CA VAL A 723 -0.23 -0.01 13.41
C VAL A 723 -1.63 0.13 12.81
N ASN A 724 -2.61 0.48 13.64
CA ASN A 724 -3.99 0.74 13.21
C ASN A 724 -4.21 2.25 13.05
N SER A 725 -4.57 2.72 11.85
CA SER A 725 -4.76 4.15 11.58
C SER A 725 -5.94 4.80 12.30
N ASP A 726 -6.92 4.01 12.78
CA ASP A 726 -8.01 4.48 13.64
C ASP A 726 -7.62 4.63 15.12
N ASN A 727 -6.46 4.15 15.55
CA ASN A 727 -6.02 4.24 16.94
C ASN A 727 -4.93 5.31 17.11
N TYR A 728 -5.35 6.52 17.49
CA TYR A 728 -4.44 7.65 17.67
C TYR A 728 -3.35 7.41 18.73
N ALA A 729 -3.70 6.83 19.88
CA ALA A 729 -2.73 6.53 20.95
C ALA A 729 -1.68 5.50 20.51
N MET A 730 -2.10 4.50 19.72
CA MET A 730 -1.20 3.53 19.11
C MET A 730 -0.22 4.20 18.14
N LEU A 731 -0.67 5.16 17.32
CA LEU A 731 0.20 5.90 16.41
C LEU A 731 1.24 6.74 17.17
N GLN A 732 0.85 7.42 18.25
CA GLN A 732 1.78 8.17 19.10
C GLN A 732 2.82 7.25 19.73
N THR A 733 2.38 6.13 20.30
CA THR A 733 3.27 5.10 20.86
C THR A 733 4.26 4.56 19.82
N ALA A 734 3.80 4.36 18.59
CA ALA A 734 4.66 3.89 17.51
C ALA A 734 5.67 4.96 17.06
N HIS A 735 5.28 6.22 17.01
CA HIS A 735 6.19 7.33 16.72
C HIS A 735 7.28 7.48 17.81
N GLU A 736 6.91 7.39 19.10
CA GLU A 736 7.89 7.33 20.20
C GLU A 736 8.86 6.15 20.05
N ALA A 737 8.35 4.97 19.66
CA ALA A 737 9.19 3.80 19.42
C ALA A 737 10.16 4.03 18.24
N VAL A 738 9.71 4.65 17.15
CA VAL A 738 10.58 5.02 16.01
C VAL A 738 11.67 5.99 16.44
N ALA A 739 11.36 7.03 17.22
CA ALA A 739 12.37 7.95 17.74
C ALA A 739 13.46 7.22 18.56
N ARG A 740 13.06 6.25 19.39
CA ARG A 740 14.00 5.40 20.14
C ARG A 740 14.85 4.51 19.24
N ILE A 741 14.26 3.95 18.18
CA ILE A 741 14.94 3.12 17.18
C ILE A 741 15.98 3.95 16.41
N MET A 742 15.63 5.15 15.97
CA MET A 742 16.55 6.06 15.27
C MET A 742 17.71 6.49 16.17
N ALA A 743 17.41 6.83 17.44
CA ALA A 743 18.43 7.15 18.43
C ALA A 743 19.35 5.96 18.71
N LEU A 744 18.81 4.73 18.76
CA LEU A 744 19.61 3.51 18.90
C LEU A 744 20.55 3.33 17.69
N ALA A 745 20.04 3.42 16.46
CA ALA A 745 20.86 3.29 15.25
C ALA A 745 22.04 4.28 15.24
N ARG A 746 21.79 5.55 15.57
CA ARG A 746 22.84 6.58 15.68
C ARG A 746 23.86 6.30 16.78
N ARG A 747 23.41 5.91 17.99
CA ARG A 747 24.31 5.51 19.11
C ARG A 747 25.20 4.31 18.74
N LEU A 748 24.72 3.44 17.85
CA LEU A 748 25.49 2.31 17.36
C LEU A 748 26.49 2.66 16.25
N GLY A 749 26.59 3.94 15.87
CA GLY A 749 27.44 4.40 14.78
C GLY A 749 26.84 4.16 13.39
N GLY A 750 25.56 3.79 13.31
CA GLY A 750 24.83 3.59 12.07
C GLY A 750 24.30 4.87 11.44
N VAL A 751 23.42 4.70 10.45
CA VAL A 751 22.69 5.79 9.78
C VAL A 751 21.19 5.49 9.72
N ILE A 752 20.38 6.54 9.59
CA ILE A 752 18.91 6.47 9.68
C ILE A 752 18.24 6.07 8.36
N SER A 753 18.96 6.02 7.24
CA SER A 753 18.44 5.47 5.97
C SER A 753 19.49 4.74 5.17
N GLY A 754 19.15 3.51 4.76
CA GLY A 754 19.97 2.68 3.88
C GLY A 754 19.55 2.70 2.42
N GLU A 755 18.24 2.71 2.13
CA GLU A 755 17.71 2.56 0.76
C GLU A 755 16.45 3.39 0.47
N HIS A 756 15.57 3.65 1.45
CA HIS A 756 14.26 4.27 1.15
C HIS A 756 14.30 5.79 1.03
N GLY A 757 15.36 6.44 1.53
CA GLY A 757 15.50 7.89 1.58
C GLY A 757 14.99 8.51 2.89
N ILE A 758 14.72 9.81 2.86
CA ILE A 758 14.35 10.62 4.02
C ILE A 758 12.90 11.10 3.92
N GLY A 759 12.49 11.64 2.76
CA GLY A 759 11.15 12.15 2.52
C GLY A 759 10.59 13.01 3.66
N ILE A 760 9.35 12.71 4.10
CA ILE A 760 8.69 13.35 5.23
C ILE A 760 8.76 12.53 6.52
N THR A 761 9.10 11.24 6.43
CA THR A 761 9.03 10.33 7.59
C THR A 761 10.28 10.38 8.46
N LYS A 762 11.41 10.87 7.93
CA LYS A 762 12.69 10.83 8.65
C LYS A 762 13.38 12.17 8.83
N LEU A 763 12.88 13.24 8.22
CA LEU A 763 13.55 14.54 8.22
C LEU A 763 13.81 15.08 9.64
N GLU A 764 12.88 14.82 10.56
CA GLU A 764 12.98 15.18 11.98
C GLU A 764 14.20 14.59 12.68
N PHE A 765 14.74 13.46 12.19
CA PHE A 765 15.87 12.75 12.80
C PHE A 765 17.24 13.20 12.25
N LEU A 766 17.30 14.13 11.28
CA LEU A 766 18.54 14.75 10.83
C LEU A 766 18.80 16.04 11.58
N SER A 767 20.07 16.33 11.91
CA SER A 767 20.45 17.63 12.48
C SER A 767 20.43 18.73 11.41
N ASP A 768 20.40 19.99 11.85
CA ASP A 768 20.51 21.14 10.95
C ASP A 768 21.86 21.12 10.18
N ASP A 769 22.92 20.64 10.83
CA ASP A 769 24.26 20.50 10.23
C ASP A 769 24.27 19.48 9.09
N GLU A 770 23.60 18.33 9.28
CA GLU A 770 23.48 17.31 8.24
C GLU A 770 22.66 17.80 7.03
N LEU A 771 21.70 18.70 7.26
CA LEU A 771 20.84 19.25 6.20
C LEU A 771 21.43 20.47 5.49
N ARG A 772 22.34 21.20 6.14
CA ARG A 772 22.84 22.51 5.68
C ARG A 772 23.38 22.47 4.25
N SER A 773 24.28 21.54 3.95
CA SER A 773 24.88 21.44 2.62
C SER A 773 23.85 21.17 1.52
N PHE A 774 22.81 20.37 1.83
CA PHE A 774 21.72 20.13 0.90
C PHE A 774 20.80 21.36 0.75
N ALA A 775 20.50 22.04 1.86
CA ALA A 775 19.71 23.27 1.85
C ALA A 775 20.41 24.37 1.03
N ASP A 776 21.72 24.57 1.20
CA ASP A 776 22.52 25.53 0.45
C ASP A 776 22.57 25.17 -1.04
N TYR A 777 22.77 23.88 -1.36
CA TYR A 777 22.67 23.39 -2.73
C TYR A 777 21.31 23.71 -3.36
N LYS A 778 20.23 23.42 -2.64
CA LYS A 778 18.86 23.64 -3.08
C LYS A 778 18.55 25.13 -3.27
N ALA A 779 19.00 26.00 -2.36
CA ALA A 779 18.88 27.45 -2.50
C ALA A 779 19.63 27.99 -3.73
N ARG A 780 20.75 27.37 -4.11
CA ARG A 780 21.51 27.78 -5.31
C ARG A 780 20.83 27.36 -6.61
N ILE A 781 20.31 26.13 -6.69
CA ILE A 781 19.82 25.53 -7.94
C ILE A 781 18.31 25.64 -8.13
N ASP A 782 17.53 25.85 -7.06
CA ASP A 782 16.09 26.08 -7.13
C ASP A 782 15.60 26.99 -5.99
N PRO A 783 16.04 28.27 -5.98
CA PRO A 783 15.67 29.23 -4.93
C PRO A 783 14.17 29.50 -4.84
N GLN A 784 13.40 29.27 -5.92
CA GLN A 784 11.96 29.48 -5.93
C GLN A 784 11.15 28.25 -5.48
N GLY A 785 11.82 27.11 -5.23
CA GLY A 785 11.15 25.86 -4.84
C GLY A 785 10.22 25.32 -5.94
N ARG A 786 10.69 25.30 -7.19
CA ARG A 786 9.98 24.76 -8.37
C ARG A 786 9.81 23.25 -8.31
N PHE A 787 10.73 22.53 -7.68
CA PHE A 787 10.70 21.08 -7.51
C PHE A 787 10.56 20.68 -6.04
N ASN A 788 9.56 19.84 -5.74
CA ASN A 788 9.31 19.28 -4.42
C ASN A 788 9.40 20.34 -3.29
N LYS A 789 8.69 21.46 -3.46
CA LYS A 789 8.73 22.61 -2.54
C LYS A 789 8.57 22.19 -1.08
N GLY A 790 9.51 22.61 -0.23
CA GLY A 790 9.56 22.30 1.20
C GLY A 790 10.10 20.91 1.55
N LYS A 791 10.16 19.95 0.60
CA LYS A 791 10.65 18.59 0.85
C LYS A 791 12.14 18.62 1.19
N LEU A 792 12.56 17.79 2.15
CA LEU A 792 13.95 17.67 2.63
C LEU A 792 14.54 18.97 3.22
N LEU A 793 13.70 19.95 3.57
CA LEU A 793 14.10 21.21 4.18
C LEU A 793 13.38 21.42 5.51
N ARG A 794 14.08 21.98 6.50
CA ARG A 794 13.46 22.41 7.77
C ARG A 794 12.85 23.80 7.58
N GLY A 795 11.56 23.91 7.85
CA GLY A 795 10.78 25.14 7.66
C GLY A 795 9.87 25.08 6.43
N ALA A 796 8.67 25.63 6.57
CA ALA A 796 7.68 25.76 5.50
C ALA A 796 8.09 26.88 4.52
N ALA A 797 8.24 26.57 3.23
CA ALA A 797 8.45 27.57 2.20
C ALA A 797 7.09 28.11 1.69
N GLY A 798 6.74 29.34 2.06
CA GLY A 798 5.50 29.99 1.59
C GLY A 798 4.23 29.26 2.04
N ASP A 799 3.47 28.71 1.09
CA ASP A 799 2.19 28.01 1.27
C ASP A 799 2.33 26.48 1.43
N ALA A 800 3.55 25.93 1.47
CA ALA A 800 3.80 24.51 1.64
C ALA A 800 3.87 24.12 3.13
N HIS A 801 3.31 22.96 3.49
CA HIS A 801 3.46 22.42 4.84
C HIS A 801 4.90 21.99 5.12
N ALA A 802 5.22 21.83 6.41
CA ALA A 802 6.50 21.27 6.84
C ALA A 802 6.71 19.86 6.23
N SER A 803 7.96 19.53 5.92
CA SER A 803 8.33 18.21 5.38
C SER A 803 8.50 17.16 6.49
N ASP A 804 7.51 17.09 7.37
CA ASP A 804 7.41 16.13 8.47
C ASP A 804 5.99 15.54 8.54
N LEU A 805 5.70 14.76 9.59
CA LEU A 805 4.40 14.12 9.77
C LEU A 805 3.35 15.01 10.46
N SER A 806 3.66 16.26 10.82
CA SER A 806 2.73 17.13 11.58
C SER A 806 1.45 17.45 10.81
N ALA A 807 1.53 17.53 9.48
CA ALA A 807 0.40 17.77 8.58
C ALA A 807 -0.02 16.53 7.77
N ALA A 808 0.58 15.37 8.05
CA ALA A 808 0.34 14.13 7.32
C ALA A 808 -0.72 13.24 7.99
N TYR A 809 -1.67 12.74 7.21
CA TYR A 809 -2.72 11.83 7.69
C TYR A 809 -2.87 10.61 6.79
N THR A 810 -3.48 9.55 7.33
CA THR A 810 -3.94 8.39 6.57
C THR A 810 -5.47 8.23 6.72
N PRO A 811 -6.20 7.84 5.66
CA PRO A 811 -7.59 7.42 5.79
C PRO A 811 -7.71 6.15 6.63
N SER A 812 -8.86 6.01 7.29
CA SER A 812 -9.17 4.84 8.09
C SER A 812 -10.53 4.26 7.72
N PHE A 813 -10.48 3.08 7.09
CA PHE A 813 -11.66 2.29 6.77
C PHE A 813 -12.40 1.79 8.03
N GLY A 814 -11.68 1.61 9.14
CA GLY A 814 -12.29 1.24 10.43
C GLY A 814 -13.27 2.30 10.92
N LEU A 815 -12.88 3.58 10.83
CA LEU A 815 -13.75 4.70 11.20
C LEU A 815 -14.98 4.82 10.29
N MET A 816 -14.82 4.57 8.98
CA MET A 816 -15.96 4.51 8.05
C MET A 816 -16.94 3.39 8.42
N GLY A 817 -16.42 2.23 8.83
CA GLY A 817 -17.24 1.09 9.27
C GLY A 817 -18.10 1.42 10.50
N HIS A 818 -17.54 2.15 11.49
CA HIS A 818 -18.29 2.55 12.68
C HIS A 818 -19.50 3.45 12.37
N GLU A 819 -19.39 4.35 11.38
CA GLU A 819 -20.50 5.22 10.97
C GLU A 819 -21.46 4.55 9.96
N SER A 820 -21.02 3.51 9.27
CA SER A 820 -21.83 2.78 8.27
C SER A 820 -23.06 2.08 8.84
N LEU A 821 -23.20 1.99 10.17
CA LEU A 821 -24.44 1.57 10.85
C LEU A 821 -25.65 2.46 10.48
N ILE A 822 -25.39 3.69 10.00
CA ILE A 822 -26.41 4.64 9.53
C ILE A 822 -26.89 4.31 8.10
N MET A 823 -26.11 3.60 7.28
CA MET A 823 -26.50 3.19 5.93
C MET A 823 -27.20 1.82 5.93
N GLN A 824 -28.40 1.75 5.34
CA GLN A 824 -29.19 0.52 5.18
C GLN A 824 -28.59 -0.56 4.24
N ARG A 825 -27.26 -0.62 4.01
CA ARG A 825 -26.69 -1.65 3.12
C ARG A 825 -25.37 -2.23 3.62
N SER A 826 -25.48 -3.48 4.07
CA SER A 826 -24.36 -4.42 4.22
C SER A 826 -23.42 -4.48 3.00
N GLU A 827 -23.91 -4.13 1.80
CA GLU A 827 -23.15 -4.17 0.54
C GLU A 827 -21.96 -3.19 0.49
N ILE A 828 -22.12 -1.92 0.92
CA ILE A 828 -21.00 -0.95 0.91
C ILE A 828 -19.98 -1.32 1.98
N GLY A 829 -20.44 -1.76 3.16
CA GLY A 829 -19.60 -2.32 4.21
C GLY A 829 -18.75 -3.48 3.69
N ALA A 830 -19.37 -4.43 2.98
CA ALA A 830 -18.67 -5.57 2.38
C ALA A 830 -17.62 -5.14 1.33
N ILE A 831 -17.91 -4.11 0.51
CA ILE A 831 -16.92 -3.55 -0.43
C ILE A 831 -15.75 -2.93 0.34
N SER A 832 -16.02 -2.09 1.35
CA SER A 832 -14.98 -1.48 2.20
C SER A 832 -14.10 -2.53 2.88
N ASP A 833 -14.72 -3.56 3.48
CA ASP A 833 -14.03 -4.65 4.15
C ASP A 833 -13.14 -5.47 3.20
N SER A 834 -13.55 -5.63 1.95
CA SER A 834 -12.77 -6.35 0.94
C SER A 834 -11.52 -5.60 0.44
N ILE A 835 -11.40 -4.29 0.75
CA ILE A 835 -10.31 -3.45 0.25
C ILE A 835 -9.44 -2.78 1.33
N LYS A 836 -9.89 -2.78 2.60
CA LYS A 836 -9.21 -2.07 3.70
C LYS A 836 -7.77 -2.49 3.94
N ASP A 837 -7.42 -3.74 3.63
CA ASP A 837 -6.09 -4.31 3.86
C ASP A 837 -5.06 -3.96 2.75
N CYS A 838 -5.34 -2.99 1.87
CA CYS A 838 -4.45 -2.71 0.75
C CYS A 838 -3.15 -2.00 1.16
N LEU A 839 -2.01 -2.71 1.11
CA LEU A 839 -0.66 -2.17 1.38
C LEU A 839 -0.10 -1.15 0.38
N ARG A 840 -0.84 -0.81 -0.69
CA ARG A 840 -0.41 0.12 -1.75
C ARG A 840 0.91 -0.21 -2.48
N CYS A 841 1.46 -1.42 -2.28
CA CYS A 841 2.76 -1.84 -2.82
C CYS A 841 2.87 -1.87 -4.36
N GLY A 842 1.75 -1.87 -5.09
CA GLY A 842 1.75 -1.82 -6.55
C GLY A 842 2.04 -3.15 -7.28
N LYS A 843 2.29 -4.26 -6.57
CA LYS A 843 2.52 -5.59 -7.18
C LYS A 843 1.39 -6.07 -8.10
N CYS A 844 0.17 -5.55 -7.92
CA CYS A 844 -0.98 -5.86 -8.77
C CYS A 844 -1.02 -5.07 -10.09
N LYS A 845 -0.19 -4.03 -10.27
CA LYS A 845 -0.17 -3.19 -11.48
C LYS A 845 0.25 -3.99 -12.73
N PRO A 846 1.38 -4.70 -12.76
CA PRO A 846 1.93 -5.27 -14.00
C PRO A 846 1.12 -6.45 -14.53
N VAL A 847 0.48 -7.20 -13.63
CA VAL A 847 -0.34 -8.37 -13.98
C VAL A 847 -1.74 -7.99 -14.46
N CYS A 848 -2.16 -6.74 -14.26
CA CYS A 848 -3.52 -6.30 -14.51
C CYS A 848 -3.70 -5.94 -15.99
N ALA A 849 -4.62 -6.63 -16.66
CA ALA A 849 -4.94 -6.39 -18.07
C ALA A 849 -5.52 -4.99 -18.35
N THR A 850 -5.95 -4.26 -17.31
CA THR A 850 -6.50 -2.90 -17.43
C THR A 850 -5.51 -1.83 -17.03
N HIS A 851 -4.27 -2.18 -16.67
CA HIS A 851 -3.20 -1.22 -16.42
C HIS A 851 -2.27 -1.19 -17.63
N VAL A 852 -2.53 -0.26 -18.54
CA VAL A 852 -1.73 -0.07 -19.76
C VAL A 852 -1.26 1.37 -19.76
N PRO A 853 0.06 1.65 -19.60
CA PRO A 853 0.55 3.01 -19.40
C PRO A 853 0.04 4.05 -20.41
N ARG A 854 -0.11 3.68 -21.68
CA ARG A 854 -0.59 4.60 -22.73
C ARG A 854 -2.10 4.76 -22.82
N ALA A 855 -2.90 3.82 -22.30
CA ALA A 855 -4.36 3.85 -22.44
C ALA A 855 -5.06 3.99 -21.08
N ASN A 856 -4.78 3.07 -20.17
CA ASN A 856 -5.53 2.88 -18.94
C ASN A 856 -4.58 2.91 -17.74
N LEU A 857 -3.61 3.84 -17.75
CA LEU A 857 -2.54 3.95 -16.75
C LEU A 857 -3.08 3.86 -15.33
N LEU A 858 -4.24 4.47 -15.08
CA LEU A 858 -4.76 4.64 -13.73
C LEU A 858 -5.61 3.47 -13.25
N TYR A 859 -6.09 2.59 -14.12
CA TYR A 859 -7.01 1.51 -13.74
C TYR A 859 -6.30 0.24 -13.24
N SER A 860 -5.20 0.41 -12.52
CA SER A 860 -4.60 -0.70 -11.76
C SER A 860 -5.46 -1.01 -10.52
N PRO A 861 -5.44 -2.26 -10.00
CA PRO A 861 -6.23 -2.60 -8.82
C PRO A 861 -5.87 -1.72 -7.61
N ARG A 862 -4.58 -1.38 -7.41
CA ARG A 862 -4.14 -0.46 -6.35
C ARG A 862 -4.87 0.87 -6.40
N ASN A 863 -4.86 1.50 -7.58
CA ASN A 863 -5.40 2.83 -7.80
C ASN A 863 -6.94 2.82 -7.72
N LYS A 864 -7.58 1.77 -8.27
CA LYS A 864 -9.03 1.58 -8.13
C LYS A 864 -9.45 1.46 -6.67
N ILE A 865 -8.68 0.73 -5.84
CA ILE A 865 -8.98 0.67 -4.41
C ILE A 865 -8.91 2.06 -3.75
N LEU A 866 -7.93 2.90 -4.12
CA LEU A 866 -7.85 4.27 -3.60
C LEU A 866 -9.08 5.09 -4.00
N ALA A 867 -9.51 4.98 -5.26
CA ALA A 867 -10.71 5.64 -5.77
C ALA A 867 -11.99 5.15 -5.08
N THR A 868 -12.20 3.84 -4.99
CA THR A 868 -13.35 3.23 -4.32
C THR A 868 -13.46 3.69 -2.86
N SER A 869 -12.34 3.81 -2.14
CA SER A 869 -12.32 4.31 -0.77
C SER A 869 -12.90 5.73 -0.63
N LEU A 870 -12.49 6.66 -1.49
CA LEU A 870 -12.95 8.04 -1.40
C LEU A 870 -14.35 8.24 -1.99
N LEU A 871 -14.77 7.41 -2.95
CA LEU A 871 -16.16 7.38 -3.41
C LEU A 871 -17.10 6.89 -2.31
N ILE A 872 -16.71 5.86 -1.54
CA ILE A 872 -17.47 5.41 -0.36
C ILE A 872 -17.59 6.54 0.66
N GLU A 873 -16.50 7.25 0.92
CA GLU A 873 -16.52 8.43 1.80
C GLU A 873 -17.45 9.54 1.27
N ALA A 874 -17.43 9.82 -0.03
CA ALA A 874 -18.32 10.80 -0.64
C ALA A 874 -19.79 10.40 -0.47
N PHE A 875 -20.12 9.12 -0.67
CA PHE A 875 -21.48 8.60 -0.42
C PHE A 875 -21.90 8.77 1.04
N LEU A 876 -21.04 8.42 2.00
CA LEU A 876 -21.31 8.58 3.44
C LEU A 876 -21.56 10.05 3.79
N TYR A 877 -20.75 10.96 3.27
CA TYR A 877 -20.89 12.40 3.50
C TYR A 877 -22.21 12.95 2.93
N GLU A 878 -22.56 12.58 1.70
CA GLU A 878 -23.76 13.11 1.04
C GLU A 878 -25.07 12.59 1.65
N GLU A 879 -25.10 11.33 2.11
CA GLU A 879 -26.25 10.79 2.83
C GLU A 879 -26.47 11.52 4.17
N GLN A 880 -25.40 11.73 4.93
CA GLN A 880 -25.51 12.39 6.23
C GLN A 880 -25.88 13.88 6.13
N THR A 881 -25.50 14.55 5.03
CA THR A 881 -25.80 15.98 4.82
C THR A 881 -27.14 16.25 4.11
N ARG A 882 -27.95 15.21 3.82
CA ARG A 882 -29.31 15.31 3.23
C ARG A 882 -29.42 16.11 1.92
N ARG A 883 -28.31 16.35 1.21
CA ARG A 883 -28.29 17.04 -0.11
C ARG A 883 -28.50 16.09 -1.30
N GLY A 884 -28.67 14.80 -1.01
CA GLY A 884 -28.73 13.74 -2.00
C GLY A 884 -27.38 13.42 -2.62
N ILE A 885 -27.21 12.15 -2.98
CA ILE A 885 -25.97 11.65 -3.60
C ILE A 885 -25.86 12.20 -5.02
N SER A 886 -24.71 12.76 -5.38
CA SER A 886 -24.44 13.25 -6.74
C SER A 886 -24.49 12.11 -7.76
N VAL A 887 -25.04 12.41 -8.95
CA VAL A 887 -25.03 11.46 -10.08
C VAL A 887 -23.59 11.21 -10.54
N GLN A 888 -22.73 12.22 -10.46
CA GLN A 888 -21.32 12.11 -10.83
C GLN A 888 -20.59 11.04 -10.01
N HIS A 889 -20.85 10.97 -8.69
CA HIS A 889 -20.23 9.94 -7.84
C HIS A 889 -20.64 8.53 -8.24
N TRP A 890 -21.89 8.33 -8.69
CA TRP A 890 -22.34 7.04 -9.22
C TRP A 890 -21.67 6.70 -10.55
N GLU A 891 -21.50 7.68 -11.43
CA GLU A 891 -20.80 7.51 -12.71
C GLU A 891 -19.32 7.17 -12.50
N ASP A 892 -18.63 7.85 -11.59
CA ASP A 892 -17.24 7.56 -11.23
C ASP A 892 -17.08 6.18 -10.60
N PHE A 893 -18.05 5.77 -9.75
CA PHE A 893 -18.06 4.44 -9.16
C PHE A 893 -18.32 3.34 -10.19
N GLU A 894 -19.22 3.58 -11.15
CA GLU A 894 -19.45 2.71 -12.30
C GLU A 894 -18.21 2.62 -13.20
N ASP A 895 -17.54 3.74 -13.46
CA ASP A 895 -16.34 3.80 -14.29
C ASP A 895 -15.19 2.96 -13.71
N VAL A 896 -14.96 3.04 -12.40
CA VAL A 896 -13.97 2.20 -11.70
C VAL A 896 -14.33 0.71 -11.82
N ALA A 897 -15.61 0.36 -11.66
CA ALA A 897 -16.10 -1.01 -11.74
C ALA A 897 -16.05 -1.57 -13.18
N ASP A 898 -16.36 -0.77 -14.18
CA ASP A 898 -16.40 -1.19 -15.58
C ASP A 898 -15.01 -1.37 -16.18
N HIS A 899 -14.03 -0.64 -15.68
CA HIS A 899 -12.63 -0.80 -16.05
C HIS A 899 -11.95 -2.04 -15.42
N CYS A 900 -12.66 -3.14 -15.20
CA CYS A 900 -12.12 -4.39 -14.67
C CYS A 900 -12.65 -5.60 -15.46
N THR A 901 -11.74 -6.47 -15.91
CA THR A 901 -12.09 -7.66 -16.68
C THR A 901 -12.52 -8.86 -15.83
N VAL A 902 -12.48 -8.75 -14.50
CA VAL A 902 -12.77 -9.85 -13.55
C VAL A 902 -11.91 -11.09 -13.87
N CYS A 903 -10.63 -10.88 -14.22
CA CYS A 903 -9.70 -11.98 -14.53
C CYS A 903 -9.01 -12.57 -13.30
N HIS A 904 -9.20 -11.98 -12.12
CA HIS A 904 -8.63 -12.39 -10.84
C HIS A 904 -7.08 -12.43 -10.77
N LYS A 905 -6.37 -12.01 -11.83
CA LYS A 905 -4.90 -11.99 -11.87
C LYS A 905 -4.24 -11.15 -10.77
N CYS A 906 -4.98 -10.19 -10.22
CA CYS A 906 -4.50 -9.35 -9.13
C CYS A 906 -4.38 -10.08 -7.79
N LEU A 907 -5.09 -11.21 -7.61
CA LEU A 907 -5.12 -11.97 -6.36
C LEU A 907 -3.75 -12.59 -6.06
N ALA A 908 -3.16 -13.31 -7.02
CA ALA A 908 -1.91 -14.05 -6.82
C ALA A 908 -0.71 -13.19 -6.36
N PRO A 909 -0.42 -12.01 -6.93
CA PRO A 909 0.67 -11.17 -6.45
C PRO A 909 0.31 -10.31 -5.22
N CYS A 910 -0.95 -10.32 -4.76
CA CYS A 910 -1.38 -9.50 -3.64
C CYS A 910 -0.98 -10.14 -2.30
N PRO A 911 -0.10 -9.50 -1.49
CA PRO A 911 0.40 -10.08 -0.23
C PRO A 911 -0.68 -10.25 0.86
N VAL A 912 -1.80 -9.53 0.74
CA VAL A 912 -2.95 -9.58 1.65
C VAL A 912 -4.17 -10.25 1.02
N ASN A 913 -4.01 -10.90 -0.15
CA ASN A 913 -5.07 -11.66 -0.84
C ASN A 913 -6.32 -10.85 -1.24
N ILE A 914 -6.18 -9.56 -1.60
CA ILE A 914 -7.29 -8.79 -2.16
C ILE A 914 -7.54 -9.24 -3.59
N ASP A 915 -8.78 -9.66 -3.86
CA ASP A 915 -9.28 -9.96 -5.20
C ASP A 915 -10.17 -8.82 -5.71
N PHE A 916 -9.58 -7.91 -6.48
CA PHE A 916 -10.35 -6.80 -7.06
C PHE A 916 -11.40 -7.27 -8.09
N GLY A 917 -11.31 -8.51 -8.60
CA GLY A 917 -12.36 -9.11 -9.41
C GLY A 917 -13.65 -9.30 -8.62
N GLU A 918 -13.57 -9.85 -7.41
CA GLU A 918 -14.72 -9.97 -6.50
C GLU A 918 -15.22 -8.58 -6.05
N VAL A 919 -14.31 -7.67 -5.70
CA VAL A 919 -14.66 -6.26 -5.36
C VAL A 919 -15.49 -5.64 -6.48
N THR A 920 -15.03 -5.78 -7.73
CA THR A 920 -15.74 -5.26 -8.91
C THR A 920 -17.13 -5.87 -9.06
N MET A 921 -17.27 -7.18 -8.84
CA MET A 921 -18.57 -7.84 -8.93
C MET A 921 -19.55 -7.30 -7.88
N ASN A 922 -19.08 -7.07 -6.64
CA ASN A 922 -19.86 -6.43 -5.59
C ASN A 922 -20.25 -4.99 -5.95
N MET A 923 -19.31 -4.20 -6.48
CA MET A 923 -19.58 -2.84 -6.96
C MET A 923 -20.66 -2.82 -8.06
N ARG A 924 -20.54 -3.72 -9.06
CA ARG A 924 -21.53 -3.86 -10.14
C ARG A 924 -22.90 -4.31 -9.62
N ASN A 925 -22.93 -5.17 -8.60
CA ASN A 925 -24.17 -5.59 -7.95
C ASN A 925 -24.86 -4.42 -7.24
N LEU A 926 -24.11 -3.64 -6.46
CA LEU A 926 -24.61 -2.44 -5.79
C LEU A 926 -25.19 -1.42 -6.79
N LEU A 927 -24.46 -1.13 -7.87
CA LEU A 927 -24.93 -0.22 -8.93
C LEU A 927 -26.24 -0.69 -9.55
N ARG A 928 -26.38 -2.00 -9.80
CA ARG A 928 -27.61 -2.61 -10.31
C ARG A 928 -28.74 -2.52 -9.29
N SER A 929 -28.51 -2.91 -8.04
CA SER A 929 -29.53 -2.94 -6.98
C SER A 929 -30.02 -1.54 -6.60
N MET A 930 -29.19 -0.51 -6.83
CA MET A 930 -29.56 0.91 -6.68
C MET A 930 -30.25 1.50 -7.92
N GLY A 931 -30.32 0.79 -9.05
CA GLY A 931 -30.80 1.35 -10.32
C GLY A 931 -29.90 2.46 -10.89
N LYS A 932 -28.60 2.43 -10.58
CA LYS A 932 -27.59 3.43 -10.97
C LYS A 932 -26.63 2.95 -12.06
N LYS A 933 -26.84 1.73 -12.58
CA LYS A 933 -26.04 1.17 -13.66
C LYS A 933 -26.48 1.71 -15.02
N SER A 934 -25.56 2.24 -15.82
CA SER A 934 -25.81 2.68 -17.19
C SER A 934 -26.23 1.54 -18.11
N LEU A 935 -27.16 1.83 -19.04
CA LEU A 935 -27.57 0.86 -20.05
C LEU A 935 -26.55 0.84 -21.19
N ARG A 936 -25.79 -0.25 -21.29
CA ARG A 936 -24.86 -0.50 -22.42
C ARG A 936 -25.47 -1.53 -23.38
N PRO A 937 -25.92 -1.15 -24.60
CA PRO A 937 -26.65 -2.04 -25.51
C PRO A 937 -25.89 -3.33 -25.85
N GLY A 938 -24.57 -3.23 -26.08
CA GLY A 938 -23.74 -4.41 -26.36
C GLY A 938 -23.69 -5.40 -25.20
N ASN A 939 -23.57 -4.90 -23.97
CA ASN A 939 -23.61 -5.74 -22.77
C ASN A 939 -25.00 -6.34 -22.55
N ALA A 940 -26.06 -5.54 -22.70
CA ALA A 940 -27.44 -6.01 -22.58
C ALA A 940 -27.74 -7.13 -23.59
N LEU A 941 -27.33 -6.97 -24.85
CA LEU A 941 -27.49 -7.98 -25.90
C LEU A 941 -26.67 -9.24 -25.62
N ALA A 942 -25.42 -9.10 -25.17
CA ALA A 942 -24.58 -10.23 -24.77
C ALA A 942 -25.20 -11.00 -23.60
N MET A 943 -25.66 -10.30 -22.56
CA MET A 943 -26.31 -10.92 -21.41
C MET A 943 -27.66 -11.55 -21.79
N ALA A 944 -28.45 -10.94 -22.68
CA ALA A 944 -29.65 -11.56 -23.22
C ALA A 944 -29.29 -12.87 -23.93
N PHE A 945 -28.27 -12.85 -24.81
CA PHE A 945 -27.81 -14.04 -25.52
C PHE A 945 -27.33 -15.13 -24.58
N LEU A 946 -26.67 -14.80 -23.47
CA LEU A 946 -26.21 -15.79 -22.48
C LEU A 946 -27.33 -16.31 -21.58
N ASN A 947 -28.37 -15.52 -21.34
CA ASN A 947 -29.49 -15.86 -20.45
C ASN A 947 -30.58 -16.69 -21.14
N THR A 948 -30.66 -16.67 -22.47
CA THR A 948 -31.65 -17.47 -23.22
C THR A 948 -31.37 -18.96 -23.05
N THR A 949 -32.40 -19.76 -22.73
CA THR A 949 -32.32 -21.23 -22.62
C THR A 949 -33.01 -21.96 -23.78
N HIS A 950 -33.84 -21.26 -24.55
CA HIS A 950 -34.59 -21.84 -25.67
C HIS A 950 -33.72 -22.04 -26.93
N PRO A 951 -33.64 -23.26 -27.50
CA PRO A 951 -32.81 -23.56 -28.68
C PRO A 951 -33.08 -22.67 -29.89
N SER A 952 -34.36 -22.43 -30.23
CA SER A 952 -34.76 -21.61 -31.38
C SER A 952 -34.28 -20.16 -31.26
N THR A 953 -34.39 -19.58 -30.06
CA THR A 953 -33.94 -18.22 -29.78
C THR A 953 -32.42 -18.12 -29.79
N ILE A 954 -31.70 -19.11 -29.24
CA ILE A 954 -30.23 -19.16 -29.29
C ILE A 954 -29.75 -19.23 -30.74
N LYS A 955 -30.38 -20.07 -31.59
CA LYS A 955 -30.05 -20.20 -33.01
C LYS A 955 -30.23 -18.86 -33.75
N LEU A 956 -31.35 -18.17 -33.50
CA LEU A 956 -31.63 -16.85 -34.07
C LEU A 956 -30.59 -15.81 -33.64
N MET A 957 -30.36 -15.67 -32.34
CA MET A 957 -29.40 -14.70 -31.80
C MET A 957 -27.97 -15.00 -32.26
N ARG A 958 -27.56 -16.27 -32.33
CA ARG A 958 -26.26 -16.67 -32.87
C ARG A 958 -26.14 -16.33 -34.36
N ALA A 959 -27.18 -16.60 -35.16
CA ALA A 959 -27.18 -16.25 -36.58
C ALA A 959 -27.02 -14.74 -36.79
N ALA A 960 -27.75 -13.92 -36.01
CA ALA A 960 -27.65 -12.47 -36.07
C ALA A 960 -26.29 -11.95 -35.56
N MET A 961 -25.91 -12.28 -34.32
CA MET A 961 -24.71 -11.72 -33.67
C MET A 961 -23.40 -12.26 -34.26
N VAL A 962 -23.32 -13.57 -34.47
CA VAL A 962 -22.10 -14.26 -34.90
C VAL A 962 -22.08 -14.46 -36.41
N GLY A 963 -23.19 -14.94 -36.97
CA GLY A 963 -23.30 -15.24 -38.40
C GLY A 963 -23.21 -13.98 -39.28
N VAL A 964 -23.94 -12.93 -38.91
CA VAL A 964 -23.95 -11.64 -39.62
C VAL A 964 -23.00 -10.64 -38.95
N GLY A 965 -23.17 -10.40 -37.64
CA GLY A 965 -22.43 -9.35 -36.93
C GLY A 965 -20.91 -9.49 -37.01
N PHE A 966 -20.34 -10.69 -36.83
CA PHE A 966 -18.89 -10.86 -36.94
C PHE A 966 -18.41 -10.72 -38.39
N LYS A 967 -19.21 -11.11 -39.41
CA LYS A 967 -18.85 -10.88 -40.82
C LYS A 967 -18.79 -9.39 -41.13
N VAL A 968 -19.81 -8.64 -40.70
CA VAL A 968 -19.87 -7.18 -40.88
C VAL A 968 -18.70 -6.51 -40.16
N GLN A 969 -18.41 -6.89 -38.91
CA GLN A 969 -17.27 -6.33 -38.18
C GLN A 969 -15.94 -6.65 -38.84
N ARG A 970 -15.74 -7.88 -39.35
CA ARG A 970 -14.50 -8.24 -40.06
C ARG A 970 -14.33 -7.42 -41.34
N PHE A 971 -15.39 -7.24 -42.11
CA PHE A 971 -15.37 -6.37 -43.29
C PHE A 971 -15.04 -4.93 -42.91
N ALA A 972 -15.67 -4.39 -41.85
CA ALA A 972 -15.38 -3.06 -41.34
C ALA A 972 -13.94 -2.91 -40.83
N ASN A 973 -13.40 -3.92 -40.12
CA ASN A 973 -11.99 -3.98 -39.73
C ASN A 973 -11.10 -3.90 -40.96
N GLU A 974 -11.31 -4.72 -41.98
CA GLU A 974 -10.49 -4.75 -43.19
C GLU A 974 -10.51 -3.42 -43.96
N MET A 975 -11.69 -2.80 -44.08
CA MET A 975 -11.85 -1.50 -44.76
C MET A 975 -11.23 -0.33 -43.98
N LEU A 976 -11.34 -0.34 -42.66
CA LEU A 976 -11.01 0.83 -41.82
C LEU A 976 -9.71 0.67 -41.02
N LYS A 977 -9.01 -0.47 -41.11
CA LYS A 977 -7.76 -0.76 -40.38
C LYS A 977 -6.70 0.32 -40.58
N LEU A 978 -6.55 0.83 -41.81
CA LEU A 978 -5.57 1.88 -42.13
C LEU A 978 -5.89 3.19 -41.43
N ALA A 979 -7.16 3.61 -41.40
CA ALA A 979 -7.61 4.79 -40.68
C ALA A 979 -7.49 4.63 -39.16
N ALA A 980 -7.71 3.41 -38.66
CA ALA A 980 -7.62 3.07 -37.24
C ALA A 980 -6.18 2.91 -36.71
N ARG A 981 -5.19 2.64 -37.57
CA ARG A 981 -3.78 2.35 -37.17
C ARG A 981 -3.16 3.42 -36.29
N ARG A 982 -3.38 4.70 -36.61
CA ARG A 982 -2.81 5.83 -35.86
C ARG A 982 -3.29 5.84 -34.41
N GLN A 983 -4.60 5.65 -34.20
CA GLN A 983 -5.19 5.59 -32.88
C GLN A 983 -4.85 4.29 -32.15
N THR A 984 -4.67 3.15 -32.83
CA THR A 984 -4.22 1.92 -32.16
C THR A 984 -2.77 1.96 -31.66
N ARG A 985 -1.91 2.74 -32.34
CA ARG A 985 -0.50 2.88 -31.95
C ARG A 985 -0.33 3.81 -30.74
N ALA A 986 -1.22 4.80 -30.61
CA ALA A 986 -1.29 5.72 -29.49
C ALA A 986 -2.76 5.88 -29.08
N PRO A 987 -3.32 4.92 -28.31
CA PRO A 987 -4.70 5.00 -27.87
C PRO A 987 -4.88 6.18 -26.92
N PRO A 988 -5.99 6.94 -27.03
CA PRO A 988 -6.31 7.97 -26.06
C PRO A 988 -6.63 7.34 -24.70
N ALA A 989 -6.53 8.14 -23.64
CA ALA A 989 -6.90 7.68 -22.30
C ALA A 989 -8.41 7.34 -22.21
N THR A 990 -8.76 6.18 -21.65
CA THR A 990 -10.16 5.71 -21.61
C THR A 990 -10.94 6.12 -20.36
N LEU A 991 -10.69 7.32 -19.80
CA LEU A 991 -11.45 7.77 -18.63
C LEU A 991 -12.93 8.01 -18.99
N GLY A 992 -13.85 7.31 -18.34
CA GLY A 992 -15.29 7.46 -18.58
C GLY A 992 -15.78 6.85 -19.90
N ALA A 993 -16.93 7.35 -20.38
CA ALA A 993 -17.52 6.88 -21.63
C ALA A 993 -16.72 7.39 -22.83
N ALA A 994 -16.10 6.47 -23.57
CA ALA A 994 -15.37 6.81 -24.80
C ALA A 994 -16.31 7.52 -25.81
N PRO A 995 -15.85 8.58 -26.51
CA PRO A 995 -16.61 9.19 -27.59
C PRO A 995 -17.03 8.17 -28.65
N LEU A 996 -18.17 8.39 -29.32
CA LEU A 996 -18.73 7.43 -30.30
C LEU A 996 -17.71 7.03 -31.38
N LYS A 997 -16.91 8.00 -31.85
CA LYS A 997 -15.82 7.76 -32.80
C LYS A 997 -14.81 6.72 -32.28
N GLU A 998 -14.42 6.83 -31.01
CA GLU A 998 -13.48 5.91 -30.38
C GLU A 998 -14.12 4.55 -30.14
N GLN A 999 -15.39 4.49 -29.71
CA GLN A 999 -16.12 3.23 -29.57
C GLN A 999 -16.17 2.47 -30.90
N VAL A 1000 -16.47 3.17 -32.01
CA VAL A 1000 -16.47 2.58 -33.35
C VAL A 1000 -15.07 2.10 -33.71
N ILE A 1001 -14.04 2.91 -33.48
CA ILE A 1001 -12.63 2.56 -33.76
C ILE A 1001 -12.20 1.34 -32.93
N HIS A 1002 -12.44 1.31 -31.62
CA HIS A 1002 -12.16 0.16 -30.77
C HIS A 1002 -12.90 -1.10 -31.24
N PHE A 1003 -14.16 -0.96 -31.63
CA PHE A 1003 -14.95 -2.06 -32.16
C PHE A 1003 -14.36 -2.62 -33.46
N ILE A 1004 -13.83 -1.79 -34.36
CA ILE A 1004 -13.18 -2.23 -35.61
C ILE A 1004 -11.69 -2.55 -35.44
N ASN A 1005 -11.03 -2.21 -34.33
CA ASN A 1005 -9.57 -2.37 -34.17
C ASN A 1005 -9.13 -3.82 -34.15
N LYS A 1006 -9.89 -4.68 -33.47
CA LYS A 1006 -9.58 -6.11 -33.33
C LYS A 1006 -10.55 -6.92 -34.18
N LYS A 1007 -10.01 -7.64 -35.17
CA LYS A 1007 -10.79 -8.51 -36.05
C LYS A 1007 -11.48 -9.60 -35.20
N MET A 1008 -12.81 -9.70 -35.29
CA MET A 1008 -13.56 -10.77 -34.62
C MET A 1008 -13.19 -12.14 -35.21
N PRO A 1009 -13.19 -13.21 -34.40
CA PRO A 1009 -12.74 -14.54 -34.85
C PRO A 1009 -13.56 -15.04 -36.04
N GLY A 1010 -12.86 -15.61 -37.03
CA GLY A 1010 -13.45 -16.32 -38.17
C GLY A 1010 -13.49 -17.83 -37.94
N GLY A 1011 -14.17 -18.57 -38.83
CA GLY A 1011 -14.14 -20.04 -38.80
C GLY A 1011 -14.79 -20.68 -37.56
N LEU A 1012 -15.66 -19.97 -36.84
CA LEU A 1012 -16.39 -20.52 -35.71
C LEU A 1012 -17.30 -21.68 -36.16
N PRO A 1013 -17.53 -22.71 -35.31
CA PRO A 1013 -18.44 -23.80 -35.64
C PRO A 1013 -19.81 -23.29 -36.06
N LYS A 1014 -20.48 -24.02 -36.97
CA LYS A 1014 -21.83 -23.65 -37.44
C LYS A 1014 -22.93 -23.94 -36.40
N LYS A 1015 -22.66 -24.84 -35.45
CA LYS A 1015 -23.60 -25.32 -34.43
C LYS A 1015 -23.02 -25.15 -33.01
N THR A 1016 -23.87 -25.16 -32.00
CA THR A 1016 -23.49 -25.28 -30.57
C THR A 1016 -22.98 -26.68 -30.28
N ALA A 1017 -22.37 -26.91 -29.12
CA ALA A 1017 -21.89 -28.25 -28.75
C ALA A 1017 -23.08 -29.23 -28.62
N ARG A 1018 -24.17 -28.81 -27.97
CA ARG A 1018 -25.39 -29.63 -27.85
C ARG A 1018 -26.12 -29.90 -29.16
N ALA A 1019 -26.17 -28.92 -30.07
CA ALA A 1019 -26.77 -29.14 -31.40
C ALA A 1019 -25.92 -30.04 -32.31
N LEU A 1020 -24.64 -30.25 -31.99
CA LEU A 1020 -23.79 -31.24 -32.67
C LEU A 1020 -24.04 -32.66 -32.15
N LEU A 1021 -24.38 -32.78 -30.87
CA LEU A 1021 -24.64 -34.04 -30.18
C LEU A 1021 -26.13 -34.43 -30.16
N ASP A 1022 -27.01 -33.58 -30.69
CA ASP A 1022 -28.47 -33.75 -30.71
C ASP A 1022 -29.12 -33.85 -29.31
N ILE A 1023 -28.57 -33.09 -28.35
CA ILE A 1023 -28.95 -33.11 -26.92
C ILE A 1023 -29.50 -31.76 -26.43
N GLU A 1024 -30.32 -31.13 -27.26
CA GLU A 1024 -30.90 -29.81 -26.97
C GLU A 1024 -32.19 -29.85 -26.13
N ASP A 1025 -32.80 -31.03 -25.97
CA ASP A 1025 -34.01 -31.19 -25.16
C ASP A 1025 -33.68 -31.04 -23.67
N LYS A 1026 -34.55 -30.32 -22.96
CA LYS A 1026 -34.46 -30.07 -21.52
C LYS A 1026 -35.12 -31.18 -20.68
N ASN A 1027 -35.87 -32.07 -21.31
CA ASN A 1027 -36.66 -33.09 -20.61
C ASN A 1027 -35.85 -34.33 -20.22
N TYR A 1028 -34.57 -34.42 -20.62
CA TYR A 1028 -33.67 -35.49 -20.20
C TYR A 1028 -32.27 -34.96 -19.86
N VAL A 1029 -31.52 -35.78 -19.12
CA VAL A 1029 -30.14 -35.50 -18.69
C VAL A 1029 -29.19 -36.31 -19.58
N PRO A 1030 -28.37 -35.68 -20.43
CA PRO A 1030 -27.42 -36.40 -21.27
C PRO A 1030 -26.26 -36.96 -20.44
N ILE A 1031 -25.93 -38.23 -20.64
CA ILE A 1031 -24.73 -38.88 -20.07
C ILE A 1031 -23.85 -39.36 -21.22
N ILE A 1032 -22.64 -38.80 -21.32
CA ILE A 1032 -21.64 -39.17 -22.31
C ILE A 1032 -20.65 -40.13 -21.65
N ARG A 1033 -20.55 -41.35 -22.18
CA ARG A 1033 -19.67 -42.41 -21.67
C ARG A 1033 -19.26 -43.37 -22.77
N ASP A 1034 -18.19 -44.11 -22.56
CA ASP A 1034 -17.86 -45.27 -23.39
C ASP A 1034 -18.62 -46.50 -22.83
N PRO A 1035 -19.63 -47.03 -23.53
CA PRO A 1035 -20.41 -48.14 -23.04
C PRO A 1035 -19.60 -49.44 -22.86
N LYS A 1036 -18.41 -49.55 -23.47
CA LYS A 1036 -17.56 -50.75 -23.38
C LYS A 1036 -16.67 -50.77 -22.15
N THR A 1037 -16.29 -49.59 -21.64
CA THR A 1037 -15.30 -49.45 -20.57
C THR A 1037 -15.90 -48.91 -19.27
N THR A 1038 -17.13 -48.37 -19.31
CA THR A 1038 -17.80 -47.78 -18.14
C THR A 1038 -18.94 -48.67 -17.59
N SER A 1039 -19.00 -48.79 -16.26
CA SER A 1039 -20.03 -49.49 -15.46
C SER A 1039 -20.74 -48.51 -14.51
N SER A 1040 -21.76 -48.96 -13.76
CA SER A 1040 -22.43 -48.13 -12.73
C SER A 1040 -21.50 -47.58 -11.65
N GLU A 1041 -20.38 -48.26 -11.41
CA GLU A 1041 -19.38 -47.90 -10.39
C GLU A 1041 -18.30 -46.95 -10.93
N THR A 1042 -18.35 -46.61 -12.21
CA THR A 1042 -17.35 -45.73 -12.83
C THR A 1042 -17.54 -44.29 -12.40
N GLU A 1043 -16.43 -43.59 -12.16
CA GLU A 1043 -16.44 -42.18 -11.76
C GLU A 1043 -17.25 -41.33 -12.75
N ALA A 1044 -18.14 -40.50 -12.18
CA ALA A 1044 -18.99 -39.60 -12.93
C ALA A 1044 -18.70 -38.15 -12.56
N VAL A 1045 -18.62 -37.28 -13.56
CA VAL A 1045 -18.42 -35.85 -13.39
C VAL A 1045 -19.58 -35.08 -13.98
N PHE A 1046 -20.09 -34.10 -13.23
CA PHE A 1046 -21.02 -33.11 -13.76
C PHE A 1046 -20.24 -32.03 -14.51
N TYR A 1047 -20.40 -31.98 -15.83
CA TYR A 1047 -19.72 -31.00 -16.67
C TYR A 1047 -20.70 -29.90 -17.10
N PHE A 1048 -20.45 -28.68 -16.61
CA PHE A 1048 -21.13 -27.48 -17.07
C PHE A 1048 -20.30 -26.83 -18.18
N PRO A 1049 -20.65 -27.00 -19.47
CA PRO A 1049 -19.93 -26.33 -20.54
C PRO A 1049 -20.10 -24.83 -20.37
N GLY A 1050 -18.98 -24.12 -20.23
CA GLY A 1050 -18.99 -22.67 -20.10
C GLY A 1050 -19.78 -22.02 -21.25
N CYS A 1051 -20.53 -20.95 -20.96
CA CYS A 1051 -21.53 -20.40 -21.89
C CYS A 1051 -20.90 -19.95 -23.22
N GLY A 1052 -19.60 -19.58 -23.22
CA GLY A 1052 -18.81 -19.36 -24.43
C GLY A 1052 -18.37 -20.63 -25.16
N SER A 1053 -17.90 -21.66 -24.44
CA SER A 1053 -17.56 -22.97 -25.02
C SER A 1053 -18.79 -23.67 -25.60
N GLU A 1054 -19.96 -23.52 -24.99
CA GLU A 1054 -21.21 -24.10 -25.51
C GLU A 1054 -21.70 -23.35 -26.76
N ARG A 1055 -21.73 -22.00 -26.70
CA ARG A 1055 -22.45 -21.16 -27.67
C ARG A 1055 -21.60 -20.52 -28.76
N LEU A 1056 -20.28 -20.43 -28.61
CA LEU A 1056 -19.38 -19.78 -29.56
C LEU A 1056 -18.25 -20.70 -30.02
N PHE A 1057 -17.63 -21.42 -29.08
CA PHE A 1057 -16.45 -22.26 -29.31
C PHE A 1057 -16.76 -23.73 -28.98
N SER A 1058 -17.75 -24.31 -29.65
CA SER A 1058 -18.24 -25.68 -29.38
C SER A 1058 -17.16 -26.75 -29.43
N GLN A 1059 -16.11 -26.55 -30.24
CA GLN A 1059 -14.96 -27.42 -30.31
C GLN A 1059 -14.20 -27.54 -28.97
N VAL A 1060 -14.18 -26.48 -28.16
CA VAL A 1060 -13.51 -26.50 -26.84
C VAL A 1060 -14.29 -27.39 -25.89
N GLY A 1061 -15.61 -27.19 -25.81
CA GLY A 1061 -16.48 -28.01 -24.97
C GLY A 1061 -16.48 -29.49 -25.40
N LEU A 1062 -16.48 -29.76 -26.71
CA LEU A 1062 -16.42 -31.11 -27.26
C LEU A 1062 -15.06 -31.77 -27.00
N ALA A 1063 -13.95 -31.04 -27.12
CA ALA A 1063 -12.62 -31.56 -26.81
C ALA A 1063 -12.51 -31.98 -25.33
N THR A 1064 -13.06 -31.19 -24.41
CA THR A 1064 -13.12 -31.57 -22.99
C THR A 1064 -13.95 -32.84 -22.78
N GLN A 1065 -15.13 -32.94 -23.42
CA GLN A 1065 -15.97 -34.14 -23.33
C GLN A 1065 -15.28 -35.37 -23.93
N ALA A 1066 -14.60 -35.23 -25.06
CA ALA A 1066 -13.83 -36.31 -25.68
C ALA A 1066 -12.67 -36.77 -24.80
N MET A 1067 -11.97 -35.83 -24.15
CA MET A 1067 -10.90 -36.14 -23.19
C MET A 1067 -11.44 -36.96 -22.01
N LEU A 1068 -12.58 -36.55 -21.42
CA LEU A 1068 -13.23 -37.28 -20.33
C LEU A 1068 -13.70 -38.67 -20.77
N TRP A 1069 -14.27 -38.77 -21.97
CA TRP A 1069 -14.67 -40.04 -22.57
C TRP A 1069 -13.47 -41.00 -22.73
N HIS A 1070 -12.34 -40.52 -23.26
CA HIS A 1070 -11.11 -41.31 -23.42
C HIS A 1070 -10.44 -41.65 -22.08
N ALA A 1071 -10.65 -40.85 -21.04
CA ALA A 1071 -10.20 -41.14 -19.68
C ALA A 1071 -11.09 -42.18 -18.97
N GLY A 1072 -12.16 -42.66 -19.62
CA GLY A 1072 -13.09 -43.63 -19.03
C GLY A 1072 -14.04 -43.02 -17.99
N VAL A 1073 -14.25 -41.71 -18.00
CA VAL A 1073 -15.09 -41.00 -17.03
C VAL A 1073 -16.49 -40.76 -17.60
N GLN A 1074 -17.54 -41.01 -16.82
CA GLN A 1074 -18.90 -40.68 -17.22
C GLN A 1074 -19.14 -39.18 -17.09
N THR A 1075 -19.54 -38.52 -18.17
CA THR A 1075 -19.79 -37.08 -18.17
C THR A 1075 -21.28 -36.79 -18.19
N VAL A 1076 -21.80 -36.26 -17.09
CA VAL A 1076 -23.20 -35.84 -16.97
C VAL A 1076 -23.31 -34.36 -17.36
N LEU A 1077 -24.17 -34.07 -18.33
CA LEU A 1077 -24.45 -32.70 -18.77
C LEU A 1077 -25.75 -32.18 -18.16
N PRO A 1078 -25.88 -30.88 -17.87
CA PRO A 1078 -27.14 -30.32 -17.41
C PRO A 1078 -28.24 -30.46 -18.49
N PRO A 1079 -29.54 -30.50 -18.13
CA PRO A 1079 -30.63 -30.53 -19.10
C PRO A 1079 -30.73 -29.20 -19.85
N GLY A 1080 -30.79 -29.26 -21.19
CA GLY A 1080 -30.88 -28.08 -22.04
C GLY A 1080 -29.71 -27.08 -21.92
N TYR A 1081 -29.94 -25.84 -22.35
CA TYR A 1081 -28.94 -24.77 -22.32
C TYR A 1081 -28.92 -24.04 -20.97
N LEU A 1082 -28.14 -24.54 -20.03
CA LEU A 1082 -27.87 -23.88 -18.75
C LEU A 1082 -26.50 -23.19 -18.75
N CYS A 1083 -26.42 -22.02 -18.11
CA CYS A 1083 -25.17 -21.29 -17.92
C CYS A 1083 -24.64 -21.59 -16.51
N CYS A 1084 -23.34 -21.42 -16.25
CA CYS A 1084 -22.75 -21.66 -14.92
C CYS A 1084 -22.99 -20.52 -13.91
N GLY A 1085 -23.81 -19.52 -14.25
CA GLY A 1085 -24.07 -18.33 -13.40
C GLY A 1085 -22.92 -17.32 -13.32
N TYR A 1086 -21.68 -17.71 -13.65
CA TYR A 1086 -20.51 -16.83 -13.51
C TYR A 1086 -20.58 -15.54 -14.37
N PRO A 1087 -20.98 -15.56 -15.66
CA PRO A 1087 -21.15 -14.31 -16.42
C PRO A 1087 -22.19 -13.36 -15.80
N GLN A 1088 -23.27 -13.90 -15.23
CA GLN A 1088 -24.29 -13.14 -14.52
C GLN A 1088 -23.70 -12.50 -13.28
N ARG A 1089 -22.99 -13.26 -12.44
CA ARG A 1089 -22.27 -12.75 -11.26
C ARG A 1089 -21.24 -11.68 -11.65
N GLY A 1090 -20.43 -11.93 -12.68
CA GLY A 1090 -19.47 -11.00 -13.28
C GLY A 1090 -20.08 -9.67 -13.73
N SER A 1091 -21.33 -9.71 -14.21
CA SER A 1091 -22.09 -8.52 -14.61
C SER A 1091 -22.79 -7.79 -13.45
N GLY A 1092 -22.71 -8.34 -12.23
CA GLY A 1092 -23.38 -7.84 -11.03
C GLY A 1092 -24.81 -8.37 -10.83
N GLN A 1093 -25.23 -9.43 -11.54
CA GLN A 1093 -26.58 -10.00 -11.42
C GLN A 1093 -26.60 -11.19 -10.44
N PHE A 1094 -26.38 -10.93 -9.15
CA PHE A 1094 -26.17 -11.97 -8.14
C PHE A 1094 -27.40 -12.88 -7.96
N ASP A 1095 -28.59 -12.31 -7.75
CA ASP A 1095 -29.84 -13.08 -7.60
C ASP A 1095 -30.18 -13.91 -8.84
N LYS A 1096 -29.70 -13.53 -10.03
CA LYS A 1096 -29.86 -14.35 -11.23
C LYS A 1096 -28.85 -15.49 -11.29
N ALA A 1097 -27.60 -15.23 -10.88
CA ALA A 1097 -26.59 -16.26 -10.76
C ALA A 1097 -26.99 -17.32 -9.72
N GLU A 1098 -27.47 -16.89 -8.55
CA GLU A 1098 -27.95 -17.79 -7.49
C GLU A 1098 -29.19 -18.60 -7.88
N LYS A 1099 -30.07 -18.07 -8.74
CA LYS A 1099 -31.19 -18.86 -9.29
C LYS A 1099 -30.76 -19.91 -10.33
N ILE A 1100 -29.57 -19.76 -10.90
CA ILE A 1100 -29.03 -20.66 -11.93
C ILE A 1100 -28.21 -21.79 -11.30
N ILE A 1101 -27.45 -21.47 -10.25
CA ILE A 1101 -26.69 -22.41 -9.41
C ILE A 1101 -27.69 -23.23 -8.60
#